data_AF-A0A0C9S2R7-F1
#
_entry.id   AF-A0A0C9S2R7-F1
#
_cell.length_a   1.000
_cell.length_b   1.000
_cell.length_c   1.000
_cell.angle_alpha   90.00
_cell.angle_beta   90.00
_cell.angle_gamma   90.00
#
_symmetry.space_group_name_H-M   'P 1'
#
loop_
_entity.id
_entity.type
_entity.pdbx_description
1 polymer ?
#
loop_
_entity_poly.entity_id
_entity_poly.type
_entity_poly.pdbx_seq_one_letter_code
_entity_poly.pdbx_strand_id
1 'polypeptide(L)'
;AHALLTSHQEVDRILQLSRDLCELESVKSHVHKKGVTFKDDGELFFNFISSFDFGPQISIGLREGLSEDQKYQIATLICQGWIYSSESTDEWKVWTEDSGIRPRSLVELALVYWLRKLPGAPLEVELSRFSQLLHTTCDLKAVDDSEDDREISSWWADIRGILMGSSRPFQALTAALACRSVEIRQQNRRDMLSNYEMKGAIPEGWKNLSNETCQFTLLIGNLEDVALLNAITNQPIFLENSHKKFYALPYQKIDVSMGYVISRGKGSISEIVAKWLSSSGIDPEALIEEESLNFCEKKSMVEDPSSSSGEDSQRMEQNLGDDGNKGDRNVLDVDPILKEIFQKISLLRQHFPYSLTGTVLLANLAWEFVVHWSKNVTDLEALKAALDVLRKIPSKGMRHGVCCLLWNIHVKKRMETVAKLMNKLGKLPKERLCVQEIGLSDCQLTVFLQHCVSLLDIFLDSEIVDEENDVAMRFEELWEGTSSAPQPFTVLALTQPPAGFDLVMLHFQLANVLHMVARFNLKSVKLMVNLFDSASNQYFFQDISDKTVLAWYRDDKRDGMRMEFLCKVITASIEAIHQKEEAGDACDAEAVAWMAKCQTMAALWKIDKDKLRIHQVYQLYVNGLDRQADEISMAINNTESLAVSLLPVAGRRMMIYLSQTPSLLEQVSRISPSLTHYLEQLNIQCVIMSTSSHDATIELIQKLARYLPETHKDYHIAQLMLDATFIYEEHL
;
A
#
# COMPACT_ATOMS: atom_id res chain seq x y z
N ALA A 1 31.27 -28.68 -11.03
CA ALA A 1 32.23 -27.76 -11.70
C ALA A 1 32.69 -28.29 -13.05
N HIS A 2 33.42 -29.41 -13.11
CA HIS A 2 34.00 -29.93 -14.37
C HIS A 2 32.99 -30.21 -15.49
N ALA A 3 31.82 -30.78 -15.19
CA ALA A 3 30.79 -31.06 -16.20
C ALA A 3 30.17 -29.79 -16.83
N LEU A 4 30.12 -28.70 -16.06
CA LEU A 4 29.47 -27.45 -16.45
C LEU A 4 30.46 -26.35 -16.88
N LEU A 5 31.76 -26.63 -16.87
CA LEU A 5 32.84 -25.68 -17.21
C LEU A 5 32.73 -24.34 -16.48
N THR A 6 32.35 -24.38 -15.21
CA THR A 6 32.14 -23.22 -14.32
C THR A 6 32.99 -23.35 -13.04
N SER A 7 33.14 -22.23 -12.31
CA SER A 7 33.80 -22.17 -11.01
C SER A 7 33.08 -23.03 -9.96
N HIS A 8 33.82 -23.50 -8.96
CA HIS A 8 33.22 -24.20 -7.81
C HIS A 8 32.25 -23.31 -7.04
N GLN A 9 32.56 -22.01 -6.92
CA GLN A 9 31.72 -21.04 -6.23
C GLN A 9 30.33 -20.88 -6.89
N GLU A 10 30.26 -20.84 -8.22
CA GLU A 10 28.97 -20.72 -8.93
C GLU A 10 28.14 -22.01 -8.76
N VAL A 11 28.77 -23.19 -8.77
CA VAL A 11 28.07 -24.45 -8.50
C VAL A 11 27.56 -24.50 -7.07
N ASP A 12 28.38 -24.13 -6.09
CA ASP A 12 27.99 -24.12 -4.68
C ASP A 12 26.84 -23.13 -4.45
N ARG A 13 26.86 -21.97 -5.13
CA ARG A 13 25.76 -20.99 -5.11
C ARG A 13 24.45 -21.57 -5.64
N ILE A 14 24.48 -22.25 -6.78
CA ILE A 14 23.29 -22.85 -7.39
C ILE A 14 22.74 -24.02 -6.57
N LEU A 15 23.62 -24.83 -5.95
CA LEU A 15 23.20 -25.89 -5.05
C LEU A 15 22.66 -25.33 -3.73
N GLN A 16 23.22 -24.24 -3.22
CA GLN A 16 22.66 -23.53 -2.07
C GLN A 16 21.28 -22.99 -2.40
N LEU A 17 21.12 -22.29 -3.53
CA LEU A 17 19.81 -21.83 -3.98
C LEU A 17 18.83 -23.00 -4.12
N SER A 18 19.25 -24.13 -4.71
CA SER A 18 18.40 -25.33 -4.78
C SER A 18 17.91 -25.79 -3.42
N ARG A 19 18.78 -25.77 -2.39
CA ARG A 19 18.42 -26.15 -1.02
C ARG A 19 17.47 -25.14 -0.41
N ASP A 20 17.77 -23.86 -0.52
CA ASP A 20 16.94 -22.76 -0.01
C ASP A 20 15.54 -22.82 -0.64
N LEU A 21 15.46 -23.03 -1.96
CA LEU A 21 14.19 -23.21 -2.67
C LEU A 21 13.42 -24.46 -2.23
N CYS A 22 14.12 -25.58 -1.97
CA CYS A 22 13.50 -26.78 -1.43
C CYS A 22 12.98 -26.59 0.00
N GLU A 23 13.71 -25.88 0.87
CA GLU A 23 13.25 -25.53 2.22
C GLU A 23 11.99 -24.67 2.16
N LEU A 24 11.98 -23.69 1.26
CA LEU A 24 10.84 -22.84 0.93
C LEU A 24 9.64 -23.67 0.40
N GLU A 25 9.85 -24.74 -0.37
CA GLU A 25 8.76 -25.62 -0.84
C GLU A 25 8.30 -26.65 0.21
N SER A 26 9.17 -27.06 1.14
CA SER A 26 8.94 -28.16 2.09
C SER A 26 7.81 -27.91 3.10
N VAL A 27 7.40 -26.65 3.30
CA VAL A 27 6.23 -26.27 4.11
C VAL A 27 4.90 -26.76 3.45
N LYS A 28 4.93 -27.24 2.21
CA LYS A 28 3.73 -27.54 1.39
C LYS A 28 3.31 -29.02 1.24
N SER A 29 3.84 -30.01 1.97
CA SER A 29 3.51 -31.41 1.59
C SER A 29 3.19 -32.41 2.70
N HIS A 30 2.01 -32.28 3.29
CA HIS A 30 1.14 -33.45 3.43
C HIS A 30 -0.11 -33.20 2.59
N VAL A 31 -0.46 -34.17 1.74
CA VAL A 31 -1.57 -34.17 0.76
C VAL A 31 -1.17 -33.71 -0.65
N HIS A 32 -0.61 -34.64 -1.45
CA HIS A 32 -1.41 -35.25 -2.52
C HIS A 32 -0.72 -36.46 -3.20
N LYS A 33 -1.45 -37.59 -3.09
CA LYS A 33 -1.67 -38.68 -4.06
C LYS A 33 -0.51 -39.14 -4.95
N LYS A 34 0.07 -40.26 -4.53
CA LYS A 34 0.66 -41.29 -5.40
C LYS A 34 -0.34 -41.67 -6.51
N GLY A 35 -0.01 -41.31 -7.75
CA GLY A 35 -0.72 -41.73 -8.96
C GLY A 35 -0.17 -43.07 -9.46
N VAL A 36 -1.10 -43.97 -9.77
CA VAL A 36 -0.92 -45.37 -10.14
C VAL A 36 -0.38 -45.51 -11.57
N THR A 37 0.55 -46.44 -11.78
CA THR A 37 1.00 -46.89 -13.11
C THR A 37 -0.10 -47.68 -13.81
N PHE A 38 -0.43 -47.32 -15.05
CA PHE A 38 -1.30 -48.12 -15.92
C PHE A 38 -0.64 -48.45 -17.25
N LYS A 39 -1.06 -49.60 -17.77
CA LYS A 39 -0.64 -50.33 -18.97
C LYS A 39 -0.52 -49.45 -20.22
N ASP A 40 0.47 -49.81 -21.03
CA ASP A 40 0.76 -49.29 -22.36
C ASP A 40 -0.29 -49.80 -23.37
N ASP A 41 -1.27 -48.95 -23.68
CA ASP A 41 -2.15 -49.12 -24.83
C ASP A 41 -1.50 -48.37 -26.00
N GLY A 42 -1.29 -49.02 -27.15
CA GLY A 42 -0.45 -48.54 -28.29
C GLY A 42 -0.76 -47.17 -28.90
N GLU A 43 -1.65 -46.38 -28.31
CA GLU A 43 -1.84 -44.95 -28.55
C GLU A 43 -0.58 -44.12 -28.26
N LEU A 44 0.23 -44.47 -27.26
CA LEU A 44 1.45 -43.70 -26.93
C LEU A 44 2.47 -43.72 -28.07
N PHE A 45 2.69 -44.88 -28.68
CA PHE A 45 3.59 -45.02 -29.82
C PHE A 45 3.03 -44.33 -31.07
N PHE A 46 1.72 -44.43 -31.31
CA PHE A 46 1.06 -43.72 -32.41
C PHE A 46 1.18 -42.20 -32.23
N ASN A 47 0.94 -41.69 -31.02
CA ASN A 47 1.08 -40.27 -30.69
C ASN A 47 2.52 -39.79 -30.88
N PHE A 48 3.50 -40.60 -30.47
CA PHE A 48 4.93 -40.33 -30.69
C PHE A 48 5.25 -40.17 -32.18
N ILE A 49 4.93 -41.17 -33.02
CA ILE A 49 5.20 -41.11 -34.46
C ILE A 49 4.43 -39.98 -35.14
N SER A 50 3.18 -39.75 -34.76
CA SER A 50 2.35 -38.68 -35.33
C SER A 50 2.86 -37.27 -35.05
N SER A 51 3.82 -37.11 -34.13
CA SER A 51 4.37 -35.82 -33.75
C SER A 51 5.57 -35.39 -34.60
N PHE A 52 6.06 -36.28 -35.47
CA PHE A 52 7.14 -35.99 -36.39
C PHE A 52 6.64 -35.81 -37.82
N ASP A 53 7.31 -34.94 -38.57
CA ASP A 53 7.11 -34.77 -40.00
C ASP A 53 8.16 -35.59 -40.77
N PHE A 54 7.67 -36.60 -41.47
CA PHE A 54 8.47 -37.48 -42.32
C PHE A 54 8.46 -36.92 -43.76
N GLY A 55 9.08 -35.75 -43.92
CA GLY A 55 9.25 -35.13 -45.24
C GLY A 55 10.16 -35.95 -46.17
N PRO A 56 10.31 -35.55 -47.46
CA PRO A 56 11.13 -36.27 -48.44
C PRO A 56 12.65 -36.16 -48.22
N GLN A 57 13.10 -35.39 -47.21
CA GLN A 57 14.51 -35.26 -46.83
C GLN A 57 14.87 -36.22 -45.69
N ILE A 58 16.13 -36.62 -45.61
CA ILE A 58 16.70 -37.56 -44.60
C ILE A 58 16.58 -37.01 -43.15
N SER A 59 16.10 -35.77 -42.95
CA SER A 59 16.00 -35.12 -41.64
C SER A 59 14.55 -35.02 -41.13
N ILE A 60 14.27 -35.73 -40.04
CA ILE A 60 12.96 -35.76 -39.38
C ILE A 60 12.84 -34.54 -38.45
N GLY A 61 11.81 -33.73 -38.64
CA GLY A 61 11.51 -32.58 -37.79
C GLY A 61 10.26 -32.80 -36.93
N LEU A 62 10.08 -31.95 -35.91
CA LEU A 62 8.80 -31.85 -35.21
C LEU A 62 7.73 -31.26 -36.11
N ARG A 63 6.50 -31.77 -36.00
CA ARG A 63 5.34 -31.21 -36.69
C ARG A 63 5.00 -29.82 -36.14
N GLU A 64 4.64 -28.89 -37.02
CA GLU A 64 4.15 -27.57 -36.60
C GLU A 64 2.80 -27.65 -35.88
N GLY A 65 2.61 -26.85 -34.83
CA GLY A 65 1.35 -26.78 -34.09
C GLY A 65 1.12 -27.83 -33.00
N LEU A 66 2.16 -28.58 -32.60
CA LEU A 66 2.10 -29.46 -31.42
C LEU A 66 1.81 -28.65 -30.16
N SER A 67 0.91 -29.16 -29.31
CA SER A 67 0.69 -28.56 -27.99
C SER A 67 1.87 -28.81 -27.05
N GLU A 68 2.05 -27.94 -26.05
CA GLU A 68 3.12 -28.08 -25.05
C GLU A 68 3.03 -29.40 -24.27
N ASP A 69 1.82 -29.94 -24.08
CA ASP A 69 1.61 -31.24 -23.43
C ASP A 69 2.02 -32.41 -24.32
N GLN A 70 1.76 -32.32 -25.63
CA GLN A 70 2.23 -33.33 -26.59
C GLN A 70 3.77 -33.32 -26.66
N LYS A 71 4.38 -32.14 -26.78
CA LYS A 71 5.85 -31.99 -26.74
C LYS A 71 6.44 -32.60 -25.47
N TYR A 72 5.81 -32.37 -24.31
CA TYR A 72 6.28 -32.95 -23.06
C TYR A 72 6.18 -34.47 -23.03
N GLN A 73 5.07 -35.07 -23.48
CA GLN A 73 4.93 -36.53 -23.53
C GLN A 73 6.01 -37.19 -24.38
N ILE A 74 6.29 -36.64 -25.57
CA ILE A 74 7.35 -37.12 -26.47
C ILE A 74 8.72 -36.95 -25.82
N ALA A 75 8.95 -35.78 -25.21
CA ALA A 75 10.19 -35.48 -24.54
C ALA A 75 10.45 -36.40 -23.34
N THR A 76 9.41 -36.81 -22.62
CA THR A 76 9.49 -37.83 -21.56
C THR A 76 9.94 -39.17 -22.11
N LEU A 77 9.35 -39.64 -23.22
CA LEU A 77 9.73 -40.92 -23.84
C LEU A 77 11.20 -40.94 -24.28
N ILE A 78 11.72 -39.83 -24.79
CA ILE A 78 13.10 -39.73 -25.28
C ILE A 78 14.09 -39.51 -24.13
N CYS A 79 13.84 -38.52 -23.26
CA CYS A 79 14.87 -38.01 -22.34
C CYS A 79 14.84 -38.68 -20.96
N GLN A 80 13.70 -39.23 -20.51
CA GLN A 80 13.59 -39.81 -19.16
C GLN A 80 14.52 -41.01 -18.99
N GLY A 81 14.56 -41.90 -19.98
CA GLY A 81 15.45 -43.07 -19.97
C GLY A 81 16.91 -42.65 -19.91
N TRP A 82 17.32 -41.67 -20.71
CA TRP A 82 18.68 -41.13 -20.69
C TRP A 82 19.10 -40.58 -19.31
N ILE A 83 18.23 -39.78 -18.68
CA ILE A 83 18.57 -39.08 -17.43
C ILE A 83 18.76 -40.05 -16.25
N TYR A 84 18.03 -41.17 -16.24
CA TYR A 84 18.05 -42.13 -15.14
C TYR A 84 18.74 -43.47 -15.47
N SER A 85 19.28 -43.64 -16.68
CA SER A 85 20.00 -44.85 -17.07
C SER A 85 21.50 -44.78 -16.79
N SER A 86 22.16 -45.94 -16.86
CA SER A 86 23.61 -46.10 -16.83
C SER A 86 24.21 -46.26 -18.23
N GLU A 87 23.44 -45.98 -19.28
CA GLU A 87 23.86 -46.21 -20.67
C GLU A 87 24.99 -45.25 -21.09
N SER A 88 25.76 -45.67 -22.10
CA SER A 88 26.94 -44.95 -22.57
C SER A 88 26.57 -43.79 -23.50
N THR A 89 27.36 -42.71 -23.48
CA THR A 89 27.20 -41.58 -24.41
C THR A 89 27.39 -41.98 -25.87
N ASP A 90 28.16 -43.04 -26.12
CA ASP A 90 28.47 -43.51 -27.47
C ASP A 90 27.27 -44.24 -28.09
N GLU A 91 26.57 -45.07 -27.32
CA GLU A 91 25.34 -45.75 -27.78
C GLU A 91 24.23 -44.76 -28.10
N TRP A 92 24.01 -43.76 -27.23
CA TRP A 92 23.03 -42.69 -27.46
C TRP A 92 23.31 -41.91 -28.75
N LYS A 93 24.59 -41.62 -29.01
CA LYS A 93 25.02 -40.92 -30.22
C LYS A 93 24.64 -41.71 -31.47
N VAL A 94 24.93 -43.01 -31.48
CA VAL A 94 24.58 -43.91 -32.60
C VAL A 94 23.07 -43.96 -32.82
N TRP A 95 22.28 -44.15 -31.76
CA TRP A 95 20.81 -44.17 -31.89
C TRP A 95 20.25 -42.85 -32.41
N THR A 96 20.84 -41.74 -32.00
CA THR A 96 20.41 -40.42 -32.45
C THR A 96 20.76 -40.18 -33.92
N GLU A 97 21.94 -40.59 -34.38
CA GLU A 97 22.33 -40.56 -35.81
C GLU A 97 21.39 -41.42 -36.67
N ASP A 98 21.11 -42.65 -36.21
CA ASP A 98 20.25 -43.61 -36.91
C ASP A 98 18.78 -43.16 -36.95
N SER A 99 18.33 -42.41 -35.93
CA SER A 99 16.95 -41.91 -35.86
C SER A 99 16.62 -40.88 -36.94
N GLY A 100 17.62 -40.18 -37.48
CA GLY A 100 17.42 -39.09 -38.45
C GLY A 100 16.72 -37.85 -37.90
N ILE A 101 16.43 -37.76 -36.59
CA ILE A 101 15.80 -36.58 -35.97
C ILE A 101 16.78 -35.41 -35.95
N ARG A 102 16.31 -34.22 -36.33
CA ARG A 102 17.14 -33.01 -36.32
C ARG A 102 17.67 -32.72 -34.91
N PRO A 103 18.98 -32.43 -34.72
CA PRO A 103 19.55 -32.05 -33.43
C PRO A 103 18.79 -30.89 -32.75
N ARG A 104 18.35 -29.90 -33.53
CA ARG A 104 17.54 -28.77 -33.04
C ARG A 104 16.24 -29.23 -32.36
N SER A 105 15.53 -30.21 -32.95
CA SER A 105 14.31 -30.76 -32.38
C SER A 105 14.57 -31.58 -31.11
N LEU A 106 15.71 -32.27 -31.05
CA LEU A 106 16.11 -33.04 -29.86
C LEU A 106 16.49 -32.13 -28.69
N VAL A 107 17.21 -31.03 -28.96
CA VAL A 107 17.52 -30.01 -27.94
C VAL A 107 16.25 -29.33 -27.44
N GLU A 108 15.31 -28.98 -28.33
CA GLU A 108 14.00 -28.45 -27.94
C GLU A 108 13.25 -29.42 -27.01
N LEU A 109 13.15 -30.70 -27.38
CA LEU A 109 12.52 -31.72 -26.53
C LEU A 109 13.26 -31.92 -25.21
N ALA A 110 14.59 -31.94 -25.21
CA ALA A 110 15.39 -32.05 -23.99
C ALA A 110 15.11 -30.89 -23.03
N LEU A 111 15.02 -29.66 -23.55
CA LEU A 111 14.64 -28.48 -22.77
C LEU A 111 13.20 -28.59 -22.24
N VAL A 112 12.23 -28.95 -23.08
CA VAL A 112 10.83 -29.15 -22.67
C VAL A 112 10.73 -30.19 -21.54
N TYR A 113 11.45 -31.31 -21.65
CA TYR A 113 11.51 -32.30 -20.59
C TYR A 113 12.10 -31.71 -19.31
N TRP A 114 13.28 -31.07 -19.39
CA TRP A 114 13.99 -30.55 -18.23
C TRP A 114 13.20 -29.48 -17.47
N LEU A 115 12.57 -28.56 -18.20
CA LEU A 115 11.74 -27.50 -17.61
C LEU A 115 10.52 -28.05 -16.88
N ARG A 116 10.01 -29.22 -17.31
CA ARG A 116 8.78 -29.81 -16.76
C ARG A 116 8.99 -30.99 -15.81
N LYS A 117 10.20 -31.56 -15.73
CA LYS A 117 10.50 -32.76 -14.91
C LYS A 117 10.19 -32.55 -13.43
N LEU A 118 9.82 -33.66 -12.77
CA LEU A 118 9.75 -33.73 -11.31
C LEU A 118 11.14 -34.08 -10.74
N PRO A 119 11.44 -33.73 -9.48
CA PRO A 119 12.68 -34.15 -8.83
C PRO A 119 12.72 -35.68 -8.72
N GLY A 120 13.80 -36.31 -9.16
CA GLY A 120 13.99 -37.77 -9.08
C GLY A 120 15.27 -38.17 -8.36
N ALA A 121 16.41 -37.69 -8.84
CA ALA A 121 17.75 -37.91 -8.28
C ALA A 121 18.36 -36.57 -7.82
N PRO A 122 19.50 -36.57 -7.09
CA PRO A 122 20.19 -35.34 -6.72
C PRO A 122 20.49 -34.46 -7.93
N LEU A 123 20.30 -33.15 -7.78
CA LEU A 123 20.39 -32.19 -8.88
C LEU A 123 21.73 -32.26 -9.61
N GLU A 124 22.82 -32.52 -8.88
CA GLU A 124 24.17 -32.64 -9.44
C GLU A 124 24.27 -33.76 -10.48
N VAL A 125 23.62 -34.90 -10.19
CA VAL A 125 23.63 -36.08 -11.06
C VAL A 125 22.77 -35.83 -12.29
N GLU A 126 21.55 -35.35 -12.09
CA GLU A 126 20.62 -35.06 -13.18
C GLU A 126 21.18 -33.98 -14.10
N LEU A 127 21.76 -32.91 -13.55
CA LEU A 127 22.31 -31.81 -14.33
C LEU A 127 23.55 -32.25 -15.11
N SER A 128 24.41 -33.08 -14.53
CA SER A 128 25.55 -33.67 -15.25
C SER A 128 25.08 -34.51 -16.45
N ARG A 129 24.07 -35.37 -16.25
CA ARG A 129 23.50 -36.20 -17.33
C ARG A 129 22.80 -35.37 -18.40
N PHE A 130 22.11 -34.31 -18.00
CA PHE A 130 21.47 -33.37 -18.92
C PHE A 130 22.48 -32.57 -19.74
N SER A 131 23.56 -32.07 -19.13
CA SER A 131 24.65 -31.42 -19.86
C SER A 131 25.32 -32.38 -20.86
N GLN A 132 25.49 -33.66 -20.50
CA GLN A 132 25.99 -34.69 -21.43
C GLN A 132 25.02 -34.94 -22.59
N LEU A 133 23.70 -34.96 -22.33
CA LEU A 133 22.67 -35.09 -23.37
C LEU A 133 22.77 -33.94 -24.37
N LEU A 134 22.79 -32.70 -23.87
CA LEU A 134 22.88 -31.53 -24.72
C LEU A 134 24.18 -31.52 -25.52
N HIS A 135 25.30 -31.84 -24.88
CA HIS A 135 26.60 -31.92 -25.55
C HIS A 135 26.60 -32.93 -26.69
N THR A 136 26.21 -34.19 -26.40
CA THR A 136 26.16 -35.26 -27.41
C THR A 136 25.21 -34.91 -28.55
N THR A 137 24.08 -34.28 -28.26
CA THR A 137 23.10 -33.86 -29.28
C THR A 137 23.64 -32.70 -30.13
N CYS A 138 24.31 -31.72 -29.54
CA CYS A 138 24.87 -30.58 -30.27
C CYS A 138 26.14 -30.97 -31.07
N ASP A 139 26.82 -32.05 -30.71
CA ASP A 139 27.96 -32.60 -31.45
C ASP A 139 27.54 -33.31 -32.77
N LEU A 140 26.25 -33.61 -32.96
CA LEU A 140 25.75 -34.53 -33.99
C LEU A 140 25.62 -34.00 -35.41
N LYS A 141 26.03 -32.76 -35.65
CA LYS A 141 26.31 -32.15 -36.96
C LYS A 141 26.65 -30.71 -36.62
N ALA A 142 27.75 -30.21 -37.19
CA ALA A 142 28.07 -28.79 -37.15
C ALA A 142 26.79 -28.01 -37.44
N VAL A 143 26.34 -27.25 -36.45
CA VAL A 143 25.24 -26.29 -36.56
C VAL A 143 25.51 -25.52 -37.85
N ASP A 144 24.58 -25.54 -38.81
CA ASP A 144 24.73 -24.99 -40.16
C ASP A 144 25.72 -23.82 -40.19
N ASP A 145 26.90 -24.09 -40.77
CA ASP A 145 27.95 -23.11 -41.02
C ASP A 145 27.38 -22.00 -41.92
N SER A 146 27.00 -20.85 -41.36
CA SER A 146 27.20 -19.51 -41.95
C SER A 146 26.53 -18.40 -41.14
N GLU A 147 27.01 -18.08 -39.94
CA GLU A 147 26.85 -16.73 -39.39
C GLU A 147 28.22 -16.32 -38.82
N ASP A 148 28.71 -15.15 -39.23
CA ASP A 148 29.99 -14.58 -38.79
C ASP A 148 30.09 -14.68 -37.25
N ASP A 149 31.23 -15.12 -36.68
CA ASP A 149 31.44 -15.31 -35.22
C ASP A 149 31.15 -14.05 -34.35
N ARG A 150 30.85 -12.91 -34.98
CA ARG A 150 30.48 -11.64 -34.33
C ARG A 150 28.98 -11.47 -34.15
N GLU A 151 28.15 -12.19 -34.90
CA GLU A 151 26.69 -12.08 -34.85
C GLU A 151 26.10 -13.09 -33.85
N ILE A 152 24.95 -12.73 -33.27
CA ILE A 152 24.24 -13.55 -32.28
C ILE A 152 23.56 -14.70 -33.03
N SER A 153 23.84 -15.94 -32.62
CA SER A 153 23.28 -17.13 -33.27
C SER A 153 21.76 -17.15 -33.12
N SER A 154 21.05 -17.20 -34.24
CA SER A 154 19.59 -17.35 -34.26
C SER A 154 19.11 -18.60 -33.49
N TRP A 155 19.89 -19.69 -33.54
CA TRP A 155 19.60 -20.92 -32.80
C TRP A 155 19.71 -20.77 -31.28
N TRP A 156 20.79 -20.14 -30.79
CA TRP A 156 20.91 -19.86 -29.36
C TRP A 156 19.92 -18.80 -28.88
N ALA A 157 19.53 -17.86 -29.73
CA ALA A 157 18.47 -16.91 -29.44
C ALA A 157 17.12 -17.62 -29.21
N ASP A 158 16.77 -18.62 -30.03
CA ASP A 158 15.55 -19.43 -29.85
C ASP A 158 15.57 -20.21 -28.52
N ILE A 159 16.72 -20.82 -28.18
CA ILE A 159 16.90 -21.52 -26.90
C ILE A 159 16.73 -20.56 -25.72
N ARG A 160 17.36 -19.38 -25.77
CA ARG A 160 17.16 -18.35 -24.74
C ARG A 160 15.69 -17.92 -24.65
N GLY A 161 14.98 -17.82 -25.77
CA GLY A 161 13.55 -17.57 -25.81
C GLY A 161 12.73 -18.61 -25.04
N ILE A 162 12.99 -19.90 -25.25
CA ILE A 162 12.34 -21.00 -24.51
C ILE A 162 12.61 -20.88 -23.01
N LEU A 163 13.87 -20.63 -22.62
CA LEU A 163 14.27 -20.52 -21.22
C LEU A 163 13.63 -19.31 -20.54
N MET A 164 13.57 -18.15 -21.22
CA MET A 164 12.92 -16.95 -20.70
C MET A 164 11.41 -17.13 -20.53
N GLY A 165 10.76 -17.89 -21.40
CA GLY A 165 9.31 -18.15 -21.36
C GLY A 165 8.87 -19.15 -20.29
N SER A 166 9.80 -19.89 -19.67
CA SER A 166 9.48 -20.95 -18.71
C SER A 166 8.81 -20.41 -17.44
N SER A 167 7.70 -21.03 -17.03
CA SER A 167 7.03 -20.79 -15.73
C SER A 167 7.78 -21.39 -14.53
N ARG A 168 8.94 -22.01 -14.79
CA ARG A 168 9.81 -22.62 -13.80
C ARG A 168 11.24 -22.05 -13.92
N PRO A 169 11.50 -20.88 -13.33
CA PRO A 169 12.75 -20.16 -13.56
C PRO A 169 13.99 -20.88 -13.04
N PHE A 170 13.88 -21.65 -11.95
CA PHE A 170 15.00 -22.44 -11.42
C PHE A 170 15.43 -23.57 -12.37
N GLN A 171 14.47 -24.27 -12.98
CA GLN A 171 14.75 -25.26 -14.02
C GLN A 171 15.32 -24.59 -15.28
N ALA A 172 14.85 -23.38 -15.63
CA ALA A 172 15.41 -22.60 -16.71
C ALA A 172 16.86 -22.16 -16.42
N LEU A 173 17.17 -21.75 -15.19
CA LEU A 173 18.51 -21.40 -14.72
C LEU A 173 19.48 -22.57 -14.88
N THR A 174 19.10 -23.75 -14.40
CA THR A 174 19.93 -24.96 -14.51
C THR A 174 20.09 -25.43 -15.96
N ALA A 175 19.07 -25.26 -16.81
CA ALA A 175 19.19 -25.51 -18.24
C ALA A 175 20.08 -24.48 -18.95
N ALA A 176 20.02 -23.20 -18.57
CA ALA A 176 20.89 -22.15 -19.09
C ALA A 176 22.37 -22.43 -18.76
N LEU A 177 22.65 -22.90 -17.53
CA LEU A 177 24.00 -23.36 -17.13
C LEU A 177 24.50 -24.50 -18.01
N ALA A 178 23.63 -25.48 -18.29
CA ALA A 178 23.98 -26.59 -19.18
C ALA A 178 24.22 -26.10 -20.63
N CYS A 179 23.38 -25.21 -21.16
CA CYS A 179 23.56 -24.62 -22.49
C CYS A 179 24.86 -23.82 -22.61
N ARG A 180 25.18 -22.98 -21.61
CA ARG A 180 26.46 -22.25 -21.56
C ARG A 180 27.65 -23.20 -21.56
N SER A 181 27.57 -24.31 -20.82
CA SER A 181 28.65 -25.30 -20.78
C SER A 181 28.90 -25.96 -22.14
N VAL A 182 27.83 -26.17 -22.92
CA VAL A 182 27.92 -26.69 -24.28
C VAL A 182 28.56 -25.66 -25.21
N GLU A 183 28.15 -24.40 -25.13
CA GLU A 183 28.73 -23.32 -25.95
C GLU A 183 30.22 -23.11 -25.66
N ILE A 184 30.62 -23.04 -24.39
CA ILE A 184 32.05 -22.93 -24.01
C ILE A 184 32.87 -24.09 -24.59
N ARG A 185 32.28 -25.29 -24.62
CA ARG A 185 32.96 -26.49 -25.12
C ARG A 185 33.09 -26.49 -26.64
N GLN A 186 32.06 -26.06 -27.35
CA GLN A 186 32.10 -25.83 -28.79
C GLN A 186 33.09 -24.73 -29.15
N GLN A 187 33.13 -23.63 -28.41
CA GLN A 187 34.10 -22.56 -28.59
C GLN A 187 35.53 -23.06 -28.39
N ASN A 188 35.82 -23.77 -27.28
CA ASN A 188 37.16 -24.31 -27.04
C ASN A 188 37.61 -25.25 -28.18
N ARG A 189 36.67 -26.00 -28.79
CA ARG A 189 36.96 -26.86 -29.94
C ARG A 189 37.25 -26.04 -31.21
N ARG A 190 36.48 -24.98 -31.47
CA ARG A 190 36.72 -24.03 -32.57
C ARG A 190 38.08 -23.33 -32.41
N ASP A 191 38.38 -22.83 -31.22
CA ASP A 191 39.66 -22.16 -30.89
C ASP A 191 40.85 -23.11 -31.03
N MET A 192 40.68 -24.39 -30.69
CA MET A 192 41.72 -25.39 -30.90
C MET A 192 41.97 -25.57 -32.40
N LEU A 193 40.93 -25.72 -33.21
CA LEU A 193 41.03 -25.88 -34.66
C LEU A 193 41.65 -24.66 -35.35
N SER A 194 41.27 -23.44 -34.96
CA SER A 194 41.79 -22.19 -35.53
C SER A 194 43.25 -21.92 -35.17
N ASN A 195 43.67 -22.26 -33.93
CA ASN A 195 45.08 -22.16 -33.51
C ASN A 195 45.99 -23.16 -34.22
N TYR A 196 45.46 -24.30 -34.69
CA TYR A 196 46.22 -25.24 -35.53
C TYR A 196 46.46 -24.69 -36.95
N GLU A 197 45.55 -23.86 -37.47
CA GLU A 197 45.67 -23.23 -38.80
C GLU A 197 46.54 -21.96 -38.78
N MET A 198 46.56 -21.23 -37.66
CA MET A 198 47.34 -20.00 -37.49
C MET A 198 48.61 -20.24 -36.66
N LYS A 199 49.66 -20.77 -37.30
CA LYS A 199 50.99 -20.88 -36.67
C LYS A 199 51.57 -19.51 -36.32
N GLY A 200 51.38 -19.11 -35.07
CA GLY A 200 52.13 -18.05 -34.41
C GLY A 200 51.34 -16.76 -34.19
N ALA A 201 51.36 -16.31 -32.94
CA ALA A 201 50.99 -14.97 -32.44
C ALA A 201 49.54 -14.75 -31.97
N ILE A 202 49.15 -15.38 -30.85
CA ILE A 202 48.40 -14.70 -29.78
C ILE A 202 48.95 -15.20 -28.42
N PRO A 203 49.37 -14.33 -27.48
CA PRO A 203 49.77 -14.75 -26.14
C PRO A 203 48.61 -15.38 -25.37
N GLU A 204 48.90 -16.46 -24.61
CA GLU A 204 48.00 -17.29 -23.79
C GLU A 204 47.10 -16.56 -22.74
N GLY A 205 47.09 -15.22 -22.69
CA GLY A 205 46.41 -14.44 -21.66
C GLY A 205 45.02 -13.87 -22.04
N TRP A 206 44.61 -13.90 -23.32
CA TRP A 206 43.36 -13.28 -23.77
C TRP A 206 42.44 -14.32 -24.39
N LYS A 207 41.68 -15.02 -23.56
CA LYS A 207 40.59 -15.88 -24.02
C LYS A 207 39.44 -14.97 -24.45
N ASN A 208 39.19 -14.84 -25.75
CA ASN A 208 38.06 -14.06 -26.27
C ASN A 208 36.75 -14.70 -25.78
N LEU A 209 36.02 -14.01 -24.90
CA LEU A 209 34.67 -14.43 -24.50
C LEU A 209 33.75 -14.29 -25.72
N SER A 210 33.10 -15.37 -26.13
CA SER A 210 32.10 -15.30 -27.21
C SER A 210 30.91 -14.46 -26.76
N ASN A 211 30.28 -13.74 -27.70
CA ASN A 211 29.07 -12.97 -27.42
C ASN A 211 28.00 -13.88 -26.80
N GLU A 212 27.83 -15.11 -27.29
CA GLU A 212 26.91 -16.09 -26.73
C GLU A 212 27.23 -16.48 -25.27
N THR A 213 28.51 -16.64 -24.91
CA THR A 213 28.88 -16.93 -23.51
C THR A 213 28.50 -15.77 -22.59
N CYS A 214 28.67 -14.54 -23.05
CA CYS A 214 28.23 -13.34 -22.32
C CYS A 214 26.71 -13.30 -22.18
N GLN A 215 25.97 -13.56 -23.27
CA GLN A 215 24.51 -13.58 -23.28
C GLN A 215 23.93 -14.65 -22.33
N PHE A 216 24.51 -15.85 -22.31
CA PHE A 216 24.11 -16.89 -21.36
C PHE A 216 24.46 -16.52 -19.92
N THR A 217 25.59 -15.85 -19.69
CA THR A 217 25.99 -15.43 -18.34
C THR A 217 25.05 -14.36 -17.78
N LEU A 218 24.64 -13.39 -18.62
CA LEU A 218 23.61 -12.41 -18.25
C LEU A 218 22.26 -13.11 -17.98
N LEU A 219 21.84 -14.03 -18.86
CA LEU A 219 20.60 -14.78 -18.69
C LEU A 219 20.61 -15.61 -17.39
N ILE A 220 21.74 -16.24 -17.04
CA ILE A 220 21.89 -17.01 -15.80
C ILE A 220 21.70 -16.11 -14.58
N GLY A 221 22.37 -14.94 -14.52
CA GLY A 221 22.18 -13.99 -13.41
C GLY A 221 20.72 -13.56 -13.27
N ASN A 222 20.11 -13.18 -14.38
CA ASN A 222 18.71 -12.76 -14.39
C ASN A 222 17.73 -13.88 -13.99
N LEU A 223 17.97 -15.12 -14.45
CA LEU A 223 17.15 -16.28 -14.09
C LEU A 223 17.31 -16.68 -12.62
N GLU A 224 18.49 -16.43 -12.04
CA GLU A 224 18.74 -16.61 -10.60
C GLU A 224 17.88 -15.65 -9.78
N ASP A 225 17.89 -14.36 -10.13
CA ASP A 225 17.07 -13.34 -9.48
C ASP A 225 15.56 -13.64 -9.60
N VAL A 226 15.10 -14.02 -10.81
CA VAL A 226 13.70 -14.37 -11.06
C VAL A 226 13.28 -15.68 -10.40
N ALA A 227 14.18 -16.66 -10.28
CA ALA A 227 13.92 -17.90 -9.55
C ALA A 227 13.68 -17.64 -8.07
N LEU A 228 14.51 -16.80 -7.45
CA LEU A 228 14.34 -16.36 -6.08
C LEU A 228 13.01 -15.61 -5.89
N LEU A 229 12.71 -14.64 -6.76
CA LEU A 229 11.45 -13.90 -6.73
C LEU A 229 10.24 -14.83 -6.82
N ASN A 230 10.26 -15.76 -7.79
CA ASN A 230 9.18 -16.71 -8.01
C ASN A 230 8.97 -17.64 -6.81
N ALA A 231 10.06 -18.08 -6.17
CA ALA A 231 9.96 -18.97 -5.02
C ALA A 231 9.37 -18.29 -3.78
N ILE A 232 9.80 -17.05 -3.48
CA ILE A 232 9.31 -16.29 -2.33
C ILE A 232 7.84 -15.89 -2.53
N THR A 233 7.50 -15.34 -3.69
CA THR A 233 6.16 -14.78 -3.94
C THR A 233 5.09 -15.85 -4.19
N ASN A 234 5.48 -17.08 -4.59
CA ASN A 234 4.57 -18.22 -4.70
C ASN A 234 4.26 -18.91 -3.36
N GLN A 235 4.65 -18.30 -2.24
CA GLN A 235 4.26 -18.75 -0.91
C GLN A 235 3.17 -17.85 -0.33
N PRO A 236 2.01 -18.41 0.04
CA PRO A 236 1.05 -17.67 0.85
C PRO A 236 1.67 -17.33 2.20
N ILE A 237 1.43 -16.11 2.67
CA ILE A 237 1.79 -15.70 4.01
C ILE A 237 0.63 -16.06 4.95
N PHE A 238 0.89 -16.90 5.94
CA PHE A 238 -0.09 -17.25 6.96
C PHE A 238 0.29 -16.57 8.29
N LEU A 239 -0.21 -15.36 8.51
CA LEU A 239 -0.21 -14.77 9.85
C LEU A 239 -1.46 -15.24 10.60
N GLU A 240 -1.29 -15.69 11.85
CA GLU A 240 -2.42 -15.92 12.74
C GLU A 240 -3.16 -14.60 12.99
N ASN A 241 -4.46 -14.67 13.28
CA ASN A 241 -5.30 -13.48 13.42
C ASN A 241 -4.83 -12.55 14.57
N SER A 242 -4.13 -13.07 15.57
CA SER A 242 -3.47 -12.29 16.64
C SER A 242 -2.33 -11.40 16.13
N HIS A 243 -1.66 -11.80 15.04
CA HIS A 243 -0.49 -11.14 14.48
C HIS A 243 -0.82 -10.28 13.25
N LYS A 244 -2.01 -10.44 12.66
CA LYS A 244 -2.54 -9.54 11.62
C LYS A 244 -2.89 -8.19 12.24
N LYS A 245 -1.97 -7.23 12.09
CA LYS A 245 -2.16 -5.84 12.53
C LYS A 245 -2.79 -4.97 11.45
N PHE A 246 -2.76 -5.43 10.20
CA PHE A 246 -3.20 -4.66 9.05
C PHE A 246 -4.17 -5.46 8.16
N TYR A 247 -4.96 -4.74 7.37
CA TYR A 247 -5.90 -5.32 6.41
C TYR A 247 -5.13 -6.10 5.32
N ALA A 248 -5.63 -7.29 4.97
CA ALA A 248 -4.97 -8.22 4.06
C ALA A 248 -5.89 -8.63 2.90
N LEU A 249 -5.35 -8.61 1.69
CA LEU A 249 -6.04 -9.07 0.49
C LEU A 249 -5.94 -10.59 0.31
N PRO A 250 -6.86 -11.20 -0.46
CA PRO A 250 -6.74 -12.61 -0.82
C PRO A 250 -5.46 -12.89 -1.60
N TYR A 251 -4.68 -13.87 -1.13
CA TYR A 251 -3.48 -14.32 -1.82
C TYR A 251 -3.82 -14.87 -3.22
N GLN A 252 -3.04 -14.45 -4.22
CA GLN A 252 -3.12 -14.94 -5.59
C GLN A 252 -1.76 -15.41 -6.05
N LYS A 253 -1.67 -16.68 -6.45
CA LYS A 253 -0.47 -17.24 -7.06
C LYS A 253 -0.21 -16.57 -8.42
N ILE A 254 1.04 -16.20 -8.68
CA ILE A 254 1.47 -15.61 -9.95
C ILE A 254 2.59 -16.49 -10.49
N ASP A 255 2.41 -17.05 -11.69
CA ASP A 255 3.49 -17.79 -12.33
C ASP A 255 4.48 -16.78 -12.92
N VAL A 256 5.57 -16.51 -12.20
CA VAL A 256 6.58 -15.52 -12.57
C VAL A 256 7.63 -16.18 -13.46
N SER A 257 7.72 -15.73 -14.71
CA SER A 257 8.78 -16.08 -15.65
C SER A 257 9.62 -14.85 -16.01
N MET A 258 10.82 -15.07 -16.56
CA MET A 258 11.67 -13.98 -17.03
C MET A 258 10.98 -13.17 -18.14
N GLY A 259 10.31 -13.86 -19.08
CA GLY A 259 9.50 -13.21 -20.12
C GLY A 259 8.34 -12.40 -19.54
N TYR A 260 7.70 -12.88 -18.46
CA TYR A 260 6.67 -12.12 -17.76
C TYR A 260 7.24 -10.82 -17.16
N VAL A 261 8.38 -10.89 -16.47
CA VAL A 261 9.05 -9.73 -15.85
C VAL A 261 9.50 -8.71 -16.90
N ILE A 262 10.08 -9.15 -18.02
CA ILE A 262 10.50 -8.26 -19.11
C ILE A 262 9.28 -7.59 -19.76
N SER A 263 8.24 -8.37 -20.10
CA SER A 263 7.06 -7.86 -20.82
C SER A 263 6.25 -6.84 -20.01
N ARG A 264 6.25 -6.97 -18.67
CA ARG A 264 5.62 -6.03 -17.74
C ARG A 264 6.46 -4.78 -17.47
N GLY A 265 7.73 -4.77 -17.88
CA GLY A 265 8.62 -3.62 -17.76
C GLY A 265 9.21 -3.42 -16.37
N LYS A 266 9.88 -2.28 -16.21
CA LYS A 266 10.72 -1.93 -15.05
C LYS A 266 9.97 -1.84 -13.70
N GLY A 267 8.64 -1.76 -13.72
CA GLY A 267 7.81 -1.75 -12.50
C GLY A 267 7.43 -3.14 -11.99
N SER A 268 7.63 -4.18 -12.79
CA SER A 268 7.06 -5.52 -12.56
C SER A 268 7.47 -6.16 -11.24
N ILE A 269 8.74 -6.04 -10.85
CA ILE A 269 9.25 -6.59 -9.59
C ILE A 269 8.51 -5.97 -8.40
N SER A 270 8.43 -4.65 -8.36
CA SER A 270 7.75 -3.92 -7.29
C SER A 270 6.25 -4.23 -7.21
N GLU A 271 5.59 -4.40 -8.35
CA GLU A 271 4.18 -4.81 -8.43
C GLU A 271 3.96 -6.24 -7.91
N ILE A 272 4.80 -7.19 -8.32
CA ILE A 272 4.70 -8.59 -7.90
C ILE A 272 4.89 -8.69 -6.38
N VAL A 273 5.92 -8.04 -5.83
CA VAL A 273 6.21 -8.07 -4.40
C VAL A 273 5.15 -7.33 -3.59
N ALA A 274 4.66 -6.17 -4.06
CA ALA A 274 3.57 -5.45 -3.41
C ALA A 274 2.28 -6.29 -3.35
N LYS A 275 1.96 -7.00 -4.43
CA LYS A 275 0.80 -7.90 -4.47
C LYS A 275 0.95 -9.07 -3.49
N TRP A 276 2.13 -9.65 -3.38
CA TRP A 276 2.43 -10.66 -2.36
C TRP A 276 2.27 -10.10 -0.94
N LEU A 277 2.89 -8.95 -0.64
CA LEU A 277 2.82 -8.31 0.68
C LEU A 277 1.42 -7.84 1.06
N SER A 278 0.59 -7.44 0.09
CA SER A 278 -0.81 -7.06 0.36
C SER A 278 -1.63 -8.19 0.98
N SER A 279 -1.21 -9.45 0.80
CA SER A 279 -1.85 -10.63 1.39
C SER A 279 -1.34 -10.98 2.80
N SER A 280 -0.31 -10.30 3.28
CA SER A 280 0.36 -10.61 4.55
C SER A 280 -0.42 -10.11 5.77
N GLY A 281 -0.97 -8.90 5.74
CA GLY A 281 -1.52 -8.21 6.91
C GLY A 281 -0.46 -7.60 7.84
N ILE A 282 0.77 -7.42 7.35
CA ILE A 282 1.87 -6.75 8.06
C ILE A 282 1.64 -5.24 8.08
N ASP A 283 2.07 -4.58 9.16
CA ASP A 283 2.11 -3.12 9.22
C ASP A 283 3.13 -2.56 8.21
N PRO A 284 2.70 -1.71 7.25
CA PRO A 284 3.60 -1.14 6.25
C PRO A 284 4.80 -0.37 6.81
N GLU A 285 4.72 0.15 8.03
CA GLU A 285 5.83 0.90 8.66
C GLU A 285 7.04 0.03 8.99
N ALA A 286 6.79 -1.23 9.37
CA ALA A 286 7.84 -2.18 9.67
C ALA A 286 8.70 -2.51 8.43
N LEU A 287 8.18 -2.29 7.21
CA LEU A 287 8.92 -2.47 5.97
C LEU A 287 9.98 -1.37 5.76
N ILE A 288 9.83 -0.20 6.39
CA ILE A 288 10.75 0.94 6.27
C ILE A 288 11.95 0.77 7.21
N GLU A 289 11.71 0.29 8.44
CA GLU A 289 12.74 0.18 9.48
C GLU A 289 13.90 -0.75 9.10
N GLU A 290 13.62 -1.81 8.36
CA GLU A 290 14.65 -2.71 7.82
C GLU A 290 15.65 -2.02 6.88
N GLU A 291 15.26 -0.97 6.16
CA GLU A 291 16.19 -0.25 5.26
C GLU A 291 17.25 0.51 6.05
N SER A 292 16.88 1.00 7.24
CA SER A 292 17.76 1.78 8.11
C SER A 292 18.84 0.90 8.75
N LEU A 293 18.50 -0.34 9.09
CA LEU A 293 19.44 -1.33 9.64
C LEU A 293 20.45 -1.79 8.59
N ASN A 294 19.98 -2.08 7.38
CA ASN A 294 20.82 -2.55 6.27
C ASN A 294 21.77 -1.47 5.70
N PHE A 295 21.42 -0.18 5.78
CA PHE A 295 22.31 0.91 5.37
C PHE A 295 23.44 1.19 6.37
N CYS A 296 23.21 0.94 7.67
CA CYS A 296 24.21 1.19 8.71
C CYS A 296 25.37 0.19 8.65
N GLU A 297 25.09 -1.08 8.32
CA GLU A 297 26.11 -2.12 8.13
C GLU A 297 26.98 -1.87 6.88
N LYS A 298 26.38 -1.37 5.78
CA LYS A 298 27.14 -1.10 4.53
C LYS A 298 28.02 0.16 4.59
N LYS A 299 27.71 1.15 5.44
CA LYS A 299 28.58 2.33 5.66
C LYS A 299 29.79 2.03 6.54
N SER A 300 29.77 0.93 7.30
CA SER A 300 30.87 0.54 8.19
C SER A 300 32.06 -0.16 7.49
N MET A 301 31.96 -0.46 6.18
CA MET A 301 32.99 -1.21 5.46
C MET A 301 33.68 -0.45 4.32
N VAL A 302 33.50 0.87 4.22
CA VAL A 302 34.22 1.71 3.23
C VAL A 302 34.84 2.92 3.93
N GLU A 303 35.93 2.68 4.66
CA GLU A 303 36.96 3.70 4.89
C GLU A 303 38.28 3.13 4.35
N ASP A 304 38.74 3.72 3.24
CA ASP A 304 40.06 3.44 2.67
C ASP A 304 41.18 3.95 3.60
N PRO A 305 42.25 3.17 3.84
CA PRO A 305 43.34 3.57 4.71
C PRO A 305 44.42 4.31 3.92
N SER A 306 44.32 5.63 3.79
CA SER A 306 45.50 6.46 3.49
C SER A 306 45.27 7.95 3.70
N SER A 307 45.76 8.48 4.83
CA SER A 307 46.76 9.56 4.87
C SER A 307 46.77 10.22 6.25
N SER A 308 47.92 10.14 6.91
CA SER A 308 48.27 10.84 8.13
C SER A 308 48.44 12.35 7.90
N SER A 309 47.86 13.19 8.76
CA SER A 309 48.55 14.33 9.38
C SER A 309 47.63 15.16 10.30
N GLY A 310 48.10 15.40 11.53
CA GLY A 310 47.98 16.72 12.17
C GLY A 310 46.76 17.03 13.03
N GLU A 311 46.91 16.76 14.33
CA GLU A 311 46.69 17.66 15.48
C GLU A 311 45.38 18.48 15.66
N ASP A 312 45.00 18.53 16.94
CA ASP A 312 44.13 19.50 17.63
C ASP A 312 42.61 19.40 17.47
N SER A 313 41.98 18.73 18.45
CA SER A 313 41.18 19.46 19.45
C SER A 313 40.78 18.55 20.63
N GLN A 314 41.60 18.56 21.67
CA GLN A 314 41.10 18.35 23.03
C GLN A 314 40.34 19.61 23.45
N ARG A 315 39.04 19.48 23.75
CA ARG A 315 38.35 20.17 24.87
C ARG A 315 36.87 19.80 24.84
N MET A 316 36.49 18.96 25.81
CA MET A 316 35.54 19.29 26.89
C MET A 316 34.68 18.07 27.26
N GLU A 317 35.32 17.05 27.83
CA GLU A 317 34.66 16.17 28.80
C GLU A 317 34.59 16.93 30.13
N GLN A 318 33.39 17.33 30.52
CA GLN A 318 32.91 17.35 31.91
C GLN A 318 31.48 17.90 31.94
N ASN A 319 30.51 16.99 32.02
CA ASN A 319 29.47 16.99 33.05
C ASN A 319 28.66 15.71 32.92
N LEU A 320 29.09 14.69 33.66
CA LEU A 320 28.26 13.55 34.05
C LEU A 320 27.40 13.97 35.25
N GLY A 321 26.09 13.86 35.07
CA GLY A 321 25.09 13.79 36.12
C GLY A 321 24.16 12.64 35.75
N ASP A 322 24.51 11.48 36.28
CA ASP A 322 23.83 10.18 36.24
C ASP A 322 22.34 10.29 36.60
N ASP A 323 21.46 9.76 35.76
CA ASP A 323 20.33 9.00 36.28
C ASP A 323 19.91 7.91 35.29
N GLY A 324 19.75 6.72 35.84
CA GLY A 324 19.49 5.50 35.11
C GLY A 324 18.15 5.53 34.43
N ASN A 325 18.17 5.42 33.11
CA ASN A 325 17.17 4.62 32.42
C ASN A 325 17.80 4.02 31.16
N LYS A 326 18.62 2.98 31.35
CA LYS A 326 18.62 1.86 30.39
C LYS A 326 17.24 1.23 30.48
N GLY A 327 16.26 1.92 29.91
CA GLY A 327 14.97 1.37 29.58
C GLY A 327 15.25 0.30 28.54
N ASP A 328 15.40 -0.91 29.04
CA ASP A 328 14.85 -2.14 28.51
C ASP A 328 14.04 -1.88 27.23
N ARG A 329 14.75 -1.75 26.09
CA ARG A 329 14.11 -1.98 24.81
C ARG A 329 13.92 -3.48 24.81
N ASN A 330 12.76 -3.89 25.33
CA ASN A 330 12.18 -5.19 25.07
C ASN A 330 12.53 -5.53 23.63
N VAL A 331 13.47 -6.45 23.44
CA VAL A 331 13.50 -7.30 22.27
C VAL A 331 12.20 -8.06 22.39
N LEU A 332 11.10 -7.41 21.99
CA LEU A 332 9.81 -8.04 21.87
C LEU A 332 10.09 -9.24 21.01
N ASP A 333 9.76 -10.40 21.53
CA ASP A 333 9.83 -11.69 20.86
C ASP A 333 9.08 -11.55 19.53
N VAL A 334 9.79 -11.11 18.48
CA VAL A 334 9.19 -10.86 17.17
C VAL A 334 8.80 -12.24 16.67
N ASP A 335 7.49 -12.43 16.47
CA ASP A 335 6.89 -13.66 15.97
C ASP A 335 7.82 -14.29 14.91
N PRO A 336 8.21 -15.57 15.07
CA PRO A 336 9.09 -16.25 14.13
C PRO A 336 8.63 -16.12 12.67
N ILE A 337 7.32 -16.03 12.43
CA ILE A 337 6.75 -15.86 11.09
C ILE A 337 7.05 -14.46 10.54
N LEU A 338 6.93 -13.41 11.36
CA LEU A 338 7.30 -12.05 10.94
C LEU A 338 8.80 -11.98 10.62
N LYS A 339 9.64 -12.60 11.45
CA LYS A 339 11.09 -12.68 11.20
C LYS A 339 11.41 -13.39 9.88
N GLU A 340 10.70 -14.46 9.54
CA GLU A 340 10.85 -15.16 8.28
C GLU A 340 10.49 -14.27 7.07
N ILE A 341 9.40 -13.49 7.18
CA ILE A 341 8.98 -12.58 6.10
C ILE A 341 10.01 -11.47 5.89
N PHE A 342 10.49 -10.89 6.99
CA PHE A 342 11.56 -9.89 6.98
C PHE A 342 12.86 -10.40 6.35
N GLN A 343 13.27 -11.63 6.68
CA GLN A 343 14.40 -12.29 6.01
C GLN A 343 14.19 -12.45 4.50
N LYS A 344 13.00 -12.86 4.07
CA LYS A 344 12.66 -12.99 2.64
C LYS A 344 12.70 -11.64 1.91
N ILE A 345 12.18 -10.57 2.51
CA ILE A 345 12.22 -9.22 1.94
C ILE A 345 13.66 -8.72 1.87
N SER A 346 14.44 -8.90 2.94
CA SER A 346 15.85 -8.56 2.97
C SER A 346 16.65 -9.29 1.90
N LEU A 347 16.36 -10.58 1.66
CA LEU A 347 16.96 -11.35 0.57
C LEU A 347 16.56 -10.79 -0.80
N LEU A 348 15.28 -10.50 -1.04
CA LEU A 348 14.85 -9.87 -2.29
C LEU A 348 15.49 -8.50 -2.53
N ARG A 349 15.68 -7.68 -1.49
CA ARG A 349 16.35 -6.37 -1.58
C ARG A 349 17.82 -6.46 -1.97
N GLN A 350 18.49 -7.57 -1.70
CA GLN A 350 19.88 -7.78 -2.15
C GLN A 350 19.95 -7.93 -3.67
N HIS A 351 18.94 -8.56 -4.28
CA HIS A 351 18.85 -8.78 -5.72
C HIS A 351 18.15 -7.63 -6.46
N PHE A 352 17.18 -6.96 -5.82
CA PHE A 352 16.38 -5.87 -6.41
C PHE A 352 16.43 -4.59 -5.54
N PRO A 353 17.60 -3.96 -5.40
CA PRO A 353 17.80 -2.85 -4.46
C PRO A 353 17.09 -1.56 -4.85
N TYR A 354 16.73 -1.37 -6.13
CA TYR A 354 16.06 -0.16 -6.60
C TYR A 354 14.54 -0.33 -6.62
N SER A 355 14.08 -1.48 -7.12
CA SER A 355 12.66 -1.84 -7.19
C SER A 355 12.02 -2.06 -5.82
N LEU A 356 12.80 -2.38 -4.79
CA LEU A 356 12.30 -2.68 -3.44
C LEU A 356 12.73 -1.68 -2.36
N THR A 357 13.05 -0.45 -2.77
CA THR A 357 13.16 0.68 -1.83
C THR A 357 11.81 0.97 -1.17
N GLY A 358 11.80 1.49 0.05
CA GLY A 358 10.61 1.57 0.89
C GLY A 358 9.58 2.50 0.28
N THR A 359 10.05 3.58 -0.34
CA THR A 359 9.19 4.49 -1.11
C THR A 359 8.52 3.79 -2.30
N VAL A 360 9.27 3.03 -3.11
CA VAL A 360 8.74 2.33 -4.29
C VAL A 360 7.77 1.22 -3.86
N LEU A 361 8.15 0.45 -2.84
CA LEU A 361 7.37 -0.68 -2.35
C LEU A 361 6.05 -0.21 -1.74
N LEU A 362 6.08 0.82 -0.88
CA LEU A 362 4.86 1.36 -0.25
C LEU A 362 3.95 2.05 -1.26
N ALA A 363 4.51 2.72 -2.28
CA ALA A 363 3.71 3.30 -3.36
C ALA A 363 2.92 2.21 -4.12
N ASN A 364 3.59 1.13 -4.52
CA ASN A 364 2.93 0.00 -5.18
C ASN A 364 1.95 -0.73 -4.25
N LEU A 365 2.28 -0.88 -2.97
CA LEU A 365 1.41 -1.51 -1.98
C LEU A 365 0.11 -0.70 -1.78
N ALA A 366 0.22 0.62 -1.60
CA ALA A 366 -0.93 1.51 -1.53
C ALA A 366 -1.78 1.39 -2.81
N TRP A 367 -1.13 1.37 -3.97
CA TRP A 367 -1.82 1.25 -5.26
C TRP A 367 -2.53 -0.09 -5.45
N GLU A 368 -1.98 -1.21 -4.96
CA GLU A 368 -2.65 -2.51 -5.02
C GLU A 368 -3.97 -2.50 -4.24
N PHE A 369 -3.98 -1.90 -3.03
CA PHE A 369 -5.21 -1.70 -2.26
C PHE A 369 -6.21 -0.79 -2.99
N VAL A 370 -5.74 0.29 -3.64
CA VAL A 370 -6.58 1.16 -4.47
C VAL A 370 -7.20 0.39 -5.63
N VAL A 371 -6.41 -0.40 -6.36
CA VAL A 371 -6.87 -1.20 -7.50
C VAL A 371 -7.88 -2.25 -7.03
N HIS A 372 -7.68 -2.88 -5.87
CA HIS A 372 -8.66 -3.78 -5.27
C HIS A 372 -9.98 -3.06 -4.98
N TRP A 373 -9.93 -1.94 -4.26
CA TRP A 373 -11.11 -1.13 -3.95
C TRP A 373 -11.82 -0.64 -5.23
N SER A 374 -11.08 -0.25 -6.26
CA SER A 374 -11.67 0.24 -7.51
C SER A 374 -12.53 -0.80 -8.22
N LYS A 375 -12.19 -2.09 -8.07
CA LYS A 375 -12.96 -3.23 -8.58
C LYS A 375 -14.13 -3.58 -7.65
N ASN A 376 -13.95 -3.39 -6.33
CA ASN A 376 -14.91 -3.71 -5.28
C ASN A 376 -15.19 -2.48 -4.40
N VAL A 377 -15.93 -1.51 -4.93
CA VAL A 377 -16.08 -0.16 -4.31
C VAL A 377 -16.70 -0.19 -2.91
N THR A 378 -17.46 -1.25 -2.60
CA THR A 378 -18.10 -1.45 -1.30
C THR A 378 -17.12 -1.83 -0.18
N ASP A 379 -15.93 -2.32 -0.53
CA ASP A 379 -14.89 -2.69 0.44
C ASP A 379 -14.04 -1.47 0.82
N LEU A 380 -14.59 -0.66 1.73
CA LEU A 380 -13.95 0.58 2.16
C LEU A 380 -12.75 0.35 3.10
N GLU A 381 -12.59 -0.84 3.68
CA GLU A 381 -11.39 -1.18 4.45
C GLU A 381 -10.16 -1.26 3.54
N ALA A 382 -10.32 -1.72 2.30
CA ALA A 382 -9.24 -1.65 1.30
C ALA A 382 -8.83 -0.20 0.98
N LEU A 383 -9.80 0.72 0.84
CA LEU A 383 -9.49 2.14 0.64
C LEU A 383 -8.81 2.75 1.87
N LYS A 384 -9.28 2.43 3.07
CA LYS A 384 -8.65 2.86 4.33
C LYS A 384 -7.19 2.38 4.41
N ALA A 385 -6.97 1.10 4.14
CA ALA A 385 -5.64 0.50 4.10
C ALA A 385 -4.71 1.20 3.10
N ALA A 386 -5.23 1.53 1.91
CA ALA A 386 -4.47 2.32 0.92
C ALA A 386 -4.04 3.69 1.47
N LEU A 387 -4.93 4.41 2.15
CA LEU A 387 -4.65 5.73 2.72
C LEU A 387 -3.66 5.65 3.90
N ASP A 388 -3.75 4.60 4.71
CA ASP A 388 -2.82 4.37 5.82
C ASP A 388 -1.41 4.05 5.32
N VAL A 389 -1.28 3.25 4.25
CA VAL A 389 0.01 3.01 3.57
C VAL A 389 0.52 4.32 2.92
N LEU A 390 -0.36 5.04 2.22
CA LEU A 390 -0.03 6.29 1.51
C LEU A 390 0.56 7.33 2.46
N ARG A 391 0.00 7.50 3.66
CA ARG A 391 0.52 8.42 4.69
C ARG A 391 1.95 8.06 5.13
N LYS A 392 2.33 6.79 5.05
CA LYS A 392 3.63 6.26 5.48
C LYS A 392 4.72 6.31 4.39
N ILE A 393 4.39 6.68 3.14
CA ILE A 393 5.40 6.79 2.06
C ILE A 393 6.44 7.88 2.41
N PRO A 394 7.74 7.58 2.54
CA PRO A 394 8.74 8.56 2.99
C PRO A 394 8.93 9.75 2.06
N SER A 395 9.00 9.51 0.73
CA SER A 395 9.16 10.58 -0.25
C SER A 395 7.87 11.37 -0.43
N LYS A 396 7.91 12.68 -0.18
CA LYS A 396 6.80 13.60 -0.42
C LYS A 396 6.40 13.67 -1.89
N GLY A 397 7.37 13.73 -2.81
CA GLY A 397 7.12 13.73 -4.25
C GLY A 397 6.40 12.46 -4.72
N MET A 398 6.82 11.28 -4.23
CA MET A 398 6.10 10.03 -4.53
C MET A 398 4.69 10.05 -3.94
N ARG A 399 4.56 10.42 -2.66
CA ARG A 399 3.27 10.50 -1.96
C ARG A 399 2.29 11.42 -2.69
N HIS A 400 2.74 12.61 -3.07
CA HIS A 400 2.01 13.57 -3.90
C HIS A 400 1.55 12.96 -5.22
N GLY A 401 2.47 12.32 -5.95
CA GLY A 401 2.17 11.67 -7.21
C GLY A 401 1.09 10.61 -7.10
N VAL A 402 1.16 9.77 -6.07
CA VAL A 402 0.13 8.77 -5.77
C VAL A 402 -1.20 9.43 -5.39
N CYS A 403 -1.19 10.52 -4.61
CA CYS A 403 -2.39 11.31 -4.32
C CYS A 403 -3.05 11.86 -5.60
N CYS A 404 -2.28 12.44 -6.53
CA CYS A 404 -2.75 12.91 -7.82
C CYS A 404 -3.46 11.80 -8.61
N LEU A 405 -2.81 10.63 -8.74
CA LEU A 405 -3.34 9.49 -9.47
C LEU A 405 -4.62 8.93 -8.80
N LEU A 406 -4.60 8.74 -7.48
CA LEU A 406 -5.76 8.25 -6.72
C LEU A 406 -6.96 9.20 -6.85
N TRP A 407 -6.71 10.50 -6.71
CA TRP A 407 -7.71 11.54 -6.89
C TRP A 407 -8.32 11.49 -8.29
N ASN A 408 -7.50 11.61 -9.32
CA ASN A 408 -7.98 11.76 -10.70
C ASN A 408 -8.61 10.48 -11.26
N ILE A 409 -8.08 9.30 -10.92
CA ILE A 409 -8.52 8.03 -11.50
C ILE A 409 -9.75 7.47 -10.76
N HIS A 410 -9.77 7.52 -9.41
CA HIS A 410 -10.76 6.75 -8.66
C HIS A 410 -11.69 7.57 -7.74
N VAL A 411 -11.23 8.70 -7.19
CA VAL A 411 -11.99 9.43 -6.15
C VAL A 411 -12.81 10.61 -6.69
N LYS A 412 -12.21 11.46 -7.54
CA LYS A 412 -12.76 12.75 -8.00
C LYS A 412 -14.19 12.63 -8.51
N LYS A 413 -14.44 11.75 -9.48
CA LYS A 413 -15.76 11.60 -10.11
C LYS A 413 -16.85 11.11 -9.15
N ARG A 414 -16.48 10.25 -8.20
CA ARG A 414 -17.41 9.73 -7.21
C ARG A 414 -17.78 10.82 -6.20
N MET A 415 -16.78 11.53 -5.67
CA MET A 415 -17.01 12.67 -4.77
C MET A 415 -17.79 13.79 -5.46
N GLU A 416 -17.54 14.07 -6.74
CA GLU A 416 -18.29 15.05 -7.54
C GLU A 416 -19.78 14.70 -7.63
N THR A 417 -20.09 13.43 -7.90
CA THR A 417 -21.47 12.92 -7.98
C THR A 417 -22.19 13.10 -6.64
N VAL A 418 -21.51 12.76 -5.54
CA VAL A 418 -22.01 12.94 -4.18
C VAL A 418 -22.26 14.42 -3.88
N ALA A 419 -21.29 15.29 -4.17
CA ALA A 419 -21.38 16.73 -3.94
C ALA A 419 -22.58 17.35 -4.67
N LYS A 420 -22.75 17.04 -5.96
CA LYS A 420 -23.89 17.53 -6.76
C LYS A 420 -25.23 17.05 -6.21
N LEU A 421 -25.31 15.77 -5.84
CA LEU A 421 -26.54 15.18 -5.31
C LEU A 421 -26.91 15.78 -3.95
N MET A 422 -25.96 15.87 -3.02
CA MET A 422 -26.17 16.49 -1.71
C MET A 422 -26.46 17.98 -1.81
N ASN A 423 -25.84 18.70 -2.76
CA ASN A 423 -26.13 20.12 -2.99
C ASN A 423 -27.57 20.35 -3.47
N LYS A 424 -28.08 19.43 -4.31
CA LYS A 424 -29.47 19.46 -4.79
C LYS A 424 -30.48 19.12 -3.70
N LEU A 425 -30.20 18.08 -2.90
CA LEU A 425 -31.11 17.58 -1.86
C LEU A 425 -31.04 18.39 -0.56
N GLY A 426 -29.90 19.02 -0.30
CA GLY A 426 -29.58 19.71 0.95
C GLY A 426 -29.40 18.79 2.15
N LYS A 427 -29.14 17.50 1.95
CA LYS A 427 -28.93 16.48 2.99
C LYS A 427 -28.32 15.20 2.38
N LEU A 428 -28.02 14.22 3.22
CA LEU A 428 -27.65 12.88 2.76
C LEU A 428 -28.78 12.25 1.91
N PRO A 429 -28.49 11.67 0.73
CA PRO A 429 -29.49 10.96 -0.06
C PRO A 429 -29.97 9.71 0.69
N LYS A 430 -31.19 9.25 0.39
CA LYS A 430 -31.69 7.98 0.95
C LYS A 430 -30.92 6.81 0.32
N GLU A 431 -30.76 5.73 1.09
CA GLU A 431 -30.00 4.52 0.69
C GLU A 431 -30.23 4.07 -0.75
N ARG A 432 -31.49 3.90 -1.18
CA ARG A 432 -31.82 3.50 -2.57
C ARG A 432 -31.18 4.40 -3.63
N LEU A 433 -31.20 5.72 -3.39
CA LEU A 433 -30.63 6.69 -4.31
C LEU A 433 -29.09 6.71 -4.23
N CYS A 434 -28.51 6.48 -3.05
CA CYS A 434 -27.07 6.30 -2.89
C CYS A 434 -26.55 5.12 -3.71
N VAL A 435 -27.20 3.96 -3.58
CA VAL A 435 -26.81 2.74 -4.31
C VAL A 435 -26.96 2.95 -5.82
N GLN A 436 -28.05 3.58 -6.25
CA GLN A 436 -28.32 3.81 -7.68
C GLN A 436 -27.33 4.79 -8.34
N GLU A 437 -27.02 5.92 -7.71
CA GLU A 437 -26.20 6.98 -8.33
C GLU A 437 -24.70 6.84 -8.04
N ILE A 438 -24.34 6.27 -6.88
CA ILE A 438 -22.95 6.27 -6.36
C ILE A 438 -22.39 4.85 -6.22
N GLY A 439 -23.25 3.83 -6.11
CA GLY A 439 -22.87 2.43 -5.91
C GLY A 439 -22.52 2.09 -4.45
N LEU A 440 -22.89 2.93 -3.49
CA LEU A 440 -22.64 2.75 -2.05
C LEU A 440 -23.95 2.91 -1.26
N SER A 441 -24.09 2.21 -0.13
CA SER A 441 -25.15 2.52 0.85
C SER A 441 -24.94 3.90 1.48
N ASP A 442 -25.91 4.43 2.21
CA ASP A 442 -25.80 5.70 2.93
C ASP A 442 -24.75 5.63 4.07
N CYS A 443 -24.67 4.51 4.78
CA CYS A 443 -23.61 4.25 5.76
C CYS A 443 -22.22 4.22 5.09
N GLN A 444 -22.06 3.45 4.01
CA GLN A 444 -20.80 3.38 3.26
C GLN A 444 -20.43 4.73 2.64
N LEU A 445 -21.40 5.50 2.16
CA LEU A 445 -21.17 6.83 1.61
C LEU A 445 -20.58 7.77 2.66
N THR A 446 -21.04 7.68 3.91
CA THR A 446 -20.49 8.46 5.02
C THR A 446 -19.03 8.11 5.27
N VAL A 447 -18.70 6.81 5.29
CA VAL A 447 -17.31 6.32 5.46
C VAL A 447 -16.43 6.71 4.25
N PHE A 448 -16.94 6.62 3.03
CA PHE A 448 -16.24 7.08 1.84
C PHE A 448 -15.89 8.57 1.91
N LEU A 449 -16.82 9.42 2.34
CA LEU A 449 -16.57 10.85 2.53
C LEU A 449 -15.52 11.13 3.61
N GLN A 450 -15.48 10.31 4.67
CA GLN A 450 -14.39 10.36 5.66
C GLN A 450 -13.04 10.04 5.00
N HIS A 451 -12.98 9.02 4.15
CA HIS A 451 -11.76 8.68 3.40
C HIS A 451 -11.37 9.76 2.39
N CYS A 452 -12.33 10.46 1.76
CA CYS A 452 -12.03 11.64 0.95
C CYS A 452 -11.35 12.73 1.77
N VAL A 453 -11.83 13.00 3.00
CA VAL A 453 -11.17 13.95 3.91
C VAL A 453 -9.76 13.48 4.22
N SER A 454 -9.55 12.22 4.58
CA SER A 454 -8.22 11.67 4.89
C SER A 454 -7.27 11.72 3.69
N LEU A 455 -7.74 11.44 2.48
CA LEU A 455 -6.93 11.57 1.26
C LEU A 455 -6.46 13.01 1.06
N LEU A 456 -7.38 13.97 1.15
CA LEU A 456 -7.07 15.38 0.89
C LEU A 456 -6.19 15.98 2.00
N ASP A 457 -6.32 15.49 3.23
CA ASP A 457 -5.42 15.78 4.34
C ASP A 457 -3.98 15.31 4.04
N ILE A 458 -3.83 14.04 3.64
CA ILE A 458 -2.51 13.50 3.21
C ILE A 458 -1.98 14.29 2.01
N PHE A 459 -2.84 14.71 1.10
CA PHE A 459 -2.47 15.48 -0.09
C PHE A 459 -1.91 16.85 0.29
N LEU A 460 -2.53 17.55 1.25
CA LEU A 460 -2.03 18.82 1.80
C LEU A 460 -0.67 18.64 2.50
N ASP A 461 -0.48 17.55 3.24
CA ASP A 461 0.79 17.23 3.90
C ASP A 461 1.92 16.85 2.91
N SER A 462 1.57 16.53 1.66
CA SER A 462 2.49 16.13 0.60
C SER A 462 2.98 17.29 -0.27
N GLU A 463 2.79 18.53 0.16
CA GLU A 463 3.17 19.72 -0.61
C GLU A 463 4.65 19.65 -1.06
N ILE A 464 4.84 19.69 -2.39
CA ILE A 464 6.15 19.70 -3.02
C ILE A 464 6.65 21.14 -3.07
N VAL A 465 7.76 21.41 -2.39
CA VAL A 465 8.54 22.64 -2.58
C VAL A 465 9.47 22.40 -3.76
N ASP A 466 9.57 23.37 -4.69
CA ASP A 466 10.25 23.24 -6.00
C ASP A 466 11.72 22.77 -5.94
N GLU A 467 12.35 22.69 -4.76
CA GLU A 467 13.77 22.40 -4.56
C GLU A 467 14.15 20.89 -4.47
N GLU A 468 13.20 19.96 -4.38
CA GLU A 468 13.49 18.51 -4.13
C GLU A 468 13.50 17.59 -5.37
N ASN A 469 13.26 18.11 -6.58
CA ASN A 469 12.77 17.28 -7.70
C ASN A 469 13.80 16.65 -8.65
N ASP A 470 15.09 16.57 -8.31
CA ASP A 470 16.10 16.02 -9.24
C ASP A 470 16.74 14.69 -8.79
N VAL A 471 15.93 13.78 -8.24
CA VAL A 471 16.36 12.39 -8.00
C VAL A 471 15.88 11.50 -9.14
N ALA A 472 16.77 11.23 -10.10
CA ALA A 472 16.50 10.27 -11.17
C ALA A 472 16.24 8.87 -10.60
N MET A 473 15.07 8.29 -10.92
CA MET A 473 14.73 6.93 -10.53
C MET A 473 15.66 5.92 -11.21
N ARG A 474 16.23 5.02 -10.41
CA ARG A 474 17.06 3.92 -10.88
C ARG A 474 16.26 2.64 -10.96
N PHE A 475 16.69 1.74 -11.84
CA PHE A 475 16.12 0.41 -12.04
C PHE A 475 17.27 -0.58 -12.21
N GLU A 476 16.99 -1.85 -11.97
CA GLU A 476 17.94 -2.92 -12.23
C GLU A 476 18.28 -3.01 -13.72
N GLU A 477 19.49 -3.49 -14.04
CA GLU A 477 20.01 -3.61 -15.42
C GLU A 477 19.26 -4.65 -16.27
N LEU A 478 18.33 -5.39 -15.65
CA LEU A 478 17.49 -6.43 -16.25
C LEU A 478 16.76 -6.01 -17.54
N TRP A 479 16.41 -4.72 -17.66
CA TRP A 479 15.64 -4.18 -18.79
C TRP A 479 16.48 -3.34 -19.77
N GLU A 480 17.81 -3.35 -19.66
CA GLU A 480 18.67 -2.68 -20.64
C GLU A 480 18.44 -3.25 -22.05
N GLY A 481 18.31 -2.37 -23.05
CA GLY A 481 18.00 -2.76 -24.44
C GLY A 481 16.52 -3.05 -24.73
N THR A 482 15.64 -3.08 -23.73
CA THR A 482 14.19 -3.27 -23.93
C THR A 482 13.48 -1.91 -24.04
N SER A 483 13.19 -1.45 -25.25
CA SER A 483 12.65 -0.11 -25.52
C SER A 483 11.11 -0.01 -25.51
N SER A 484 10.38 -1.14 -25.48
CA SER A 484 8.93 -1.18 -25.73
C SER A 484 8.06 -1.55 -24.50
N ALA A 485 8.59 -1.48 -23.28
CA ALA A 485 7.85 -1.91 -22.09
C ALA A 485 6.94 -0.82 -21.50
N PRO A 486 5.87 -1.18 -20.76
CA PRO A 486 5.02 -0.23 -20.07
C PRO A 486 5.80 0.68 -19.11
N GLN A 487 5.36 1.94 -18.98
CA GLN A 487 5.94 2.87 -18.01
C GLN A 487 5.63 2.38 -16.57
N PRO A 488 6.62 2.32 -15.67
CA PRO A 488 6.39 1.91 -14.28
C PRO A 488 5.45 2.88 -13.56
N PHE A 489 4.60 2.34 -12.68
CA PHE A 489 3.68 3.13 -11.86
C PHE A 489 4.39 4.24 -11.06
N THR A 490 5.55 3.94 -10.50
CA THR A 490 6.33 4.91 -9.70
C THR A 490 6.88 6.07 -10.53
N VAL A 491 7.22 5.83 -11.80
CA VAL A 491 7.58 6.91 -12.74
C VAL A 491 6.34 7.73 -13.06
N LEU A 492 5.21 7.07 -13.33
CA LEU A 492 3.94 7.76 -13.59
C LEU A 492 3.55 8.67 -12.42
N ALA A 493 3.72 8.21 -11.18
CA ALA A 493 3.47 8.99 -9.98
C ALA A 493 4.42 10.21 -9.88
N LEU A 494 5.74 10.03 -10.01
CA LEU A 494 6.70 11.14 -9.93
C LEU A 494 6.56 12.17 -11.06
N THR A 495 6.06 11.74 -12.23
CA THR A 495 5.81 12.65 -13.36
C THR A 495 4.50 13.42 -13.26
N GLN A 496 3.69 13.20 -12.21
CA GLN A 496 2.48 13.98 -12.02
C GLN A 496 2.80 15.45 -11.81
N PRO A 497 2.10 16.38 -12.50
CA PRO A 497 2.28 17.80 -12.26
C PRO A 497 1.92 18.16 -10.81
N PRO A 498 2.59 19.17 -10.22
CA PRO A 498 2.27 19.63 -8.88
C PRO A 498 0.80 20.06 -8.83
N ALA A 499 0.11 19.67 -7.77
CA ALA A 499 -1.28 20.03 -7.55
C ALA A 499 -1.36 21.48 -7.07
N GLY A 500 -2.38 22.22 -7.50
CA GLY A 500 -2.65 23.55 -7.00
C GLY A 500 -3.11 23.47 -5.54
N PHE A 501 -2.30 24.00 -4.61
CA PHE A 501 -2.59 24.01 -3.18
C PHE A 501 -4.01 24.53 -2.87
N ASP A 502 -4.40 25.66 -3.47
CA ASP A 502 -5.72 26.27 -3.31
C ASP A 502 -6.86 25.33 -3.75
N LEU A 503 -6.65 24.53 -4.81
CA LEU A 503 -7.64 23.56 -5.27
C LEU A 503 -7.74 22.39 -4.30
N VAL A 504 -6.62 21.82 -3.84
CA VAL A 504 -6.63 20.74 -2.85
C VAL A 504 -7.33 21.21 -1.56
N MET A 505 -7.01 22.42 -1.11
CA MET A 505 -7.61 23.05 0.06
C MET A 505 -9.13 23.27 -0.11
N LEU A 506 -9.57 23.74 -1.29
CA LEU A 506 -11.00 23.89 -1.60
C LEU A 506 -11.75 22.55 -1.54
N HIS A 507 -11.17 21.49 -2.10
CA HIS A 507 -11.76 20.16 -2.04
C HIS A 507 -11.74 19.59 -0.63
N PHE A 508 -10.69 19.84 0.16
CA PHE A 508 -10.61 19.42 1.57
C PHE A 508 -11.74 20.02 2.40
N GLN A 509 -12.01 21.33 2.22
CA GLN A 509 -13.14 22.00 2.87
C GLN A 509 -14.48 21.39 2.43
N LEU A 510 -14.66 21.12 1.13
CA LEU A 510 -15.88 20.50 0.62
C LEU A 510 -16.07 19.08 1.17
N ALA A 511 -15.03 18.25 1.19
CA ALA A 511 -15.08 16.91 1.74
C ALA A 511 -15.51 16.91 3.21
N ASN A 512 -14.97 17.84 4.01
CA ASN A 512 -15.36 18.00 5.41
C ASN A 512 -16.83 18.38 5.56
N VAL A 513 -17.32 19.36 4.77
CA VAL A 513 -18.73 19.76 4.78
C VAL A 513 -19.64 18.59 4.42
N LEU A 514 -19.32 17.86 3.35
CA LEU A 514 -20.12 16.70 2.92
C LEU A 514 -20.12 15.61 3.98
N HIS A 515 -18.96 15.29 4.56
CA HIS A 515 -18.83 14.31 5.63
C HIS A 515 -19.61 14.70 6.89
N MET A 516 -19.55 15.97 7.31
CA MET A 516 -20.33 16.49 8.45
C MET A 516 -21.84 16.36 8.20
N VAL A 517 -22.31 16.74 7.00
CA VAL A 517 -23.72 16.59 6.61
C VAL A 517 -24.14 15.12 6.61
N ALA A 518 -23.29 14.23 6.09
CA ALA A 518 -23.57 12.80 6.02
C ALA A 518 -23.63 12.15 7.40
N ARG A 519 -22.60 12.36 8.24
CA ARG A 519 -22.48 11.76 9.57
C ARG A 519 -23.63 12.10 10.49
N PHE A 520 -24.03 13.38 10.51
CA PHE A 520 -25.05 13.91 11.42
C PHE A 520 -26.42 14.09 10.74
N ASN A 521 -26.55 13.65 9.48
CA ASN A 521 -27.78 13.79 8.70
C ASN A 521 -28.36 15.22 8.68
N LEU A 522 -27.47 16.21 8.57
CA LEU A 522 -27.84 17.63 8.67
C LEU A 522 -28.64 18.09 7.44
N LYS A 523 -29.52 19.06 7.66
CA LYS A 523 -30.25 19.75 6.58
C LYS A 523 -29.60 21.10 6.30
N SER A 524 -29.05 21.26 5.09
CA SER A 524 -28.47 22.50 4.58
C SER A 524 -28.71 22.61 3.07
N VAL A 525 -29.69 23.44 2.68
CA VAL A 525 -30.07 23.64 1.27
C VAL A 525 -28.95 24.38 0.53
N LYS A 526 -28.64 23.98 -0.72
CA LYS A 526 -27.64 24.62 -1.58
C LYS A 526 -26.29 24.83 -0.88
N LEU A 527 -25.82 23.79 -0.20
CA LEU A 527 -24.61 23.81 0.63
C LEU A 527 -23.36 24.36 -0.07
N MET A 528 -23.17 24.09 -1.36
CA MET A 528 -22.04 24.67 -2.12
C MET A 528 -22.18 26.18 -2.33
N VAL A 529 -23.40 26.67 -2.56
CA VAL A 529 -23.67 28.11 -2.80
C VAL A 529 -23.66 28.91 -1.50
N ASN A 530 -24.15 28.32 -0.42
CA ASN A 530 -24.33 29.02 0.86
C ASN A 530 -23.07 29.01 1.73
N LEU A 531 -22.22 27.98 1.61
CA LEU A 531 -21.01 27.86 2.43
C LEU A 531 -19.73 28.23 1.69
N PHE A 532 -19.74 28.26 0.35
CA PHE A 532 -18.57 28.62 -0.45
C PHE A 532 -18.80 29.89 -1.26
N ASP A 533 -17.70 30.52 -1.64
CA ASP A 533 -17.75 31.76 -2.39
C ASP A 533 -18.26 31.52 -3.81
N SER A 534 -18.97 32.49 -4.37
CA SER A 534 -19.56 32.32 -5.71
C SER A 534 -18.47 32.19 -6.78
N ALA A 535 -17.33 32.84 -6.56
CA ALA A 535 -16.14 32.73 -7.39
C ALA A 535 -15.47 31.35 -7.27
N SER A 536 -15.52 30.69 -6.10
CA SER A 536 -14.87 29.38 -5.93
C SER A 536 -15.67 28.24 -6.58
N ASN A 537 -16.98 28.40 -6.78
CA ASN A 537 -17.85 27.36 -7.33
C ASN A 537 -17.42 26.82 -8.70
N GLN A 538 -16.79 27.64 -9.54
CA GLN A 538 -16.33 27.21 -10.87
C GLN A 538 -15.12 26.27 -10.83
N TYR A 539 -14.40 26.23 -9.70
CA TYR A 539 -13.16 25.47 -9.53
C TYR A 539 -13.38 24.09 -8.91
N PHE A 540 -14.59 23.79 -8.42
CA PHE A 540 -14.90 22.46 -7.91
C PHE A 540 -14.75 21.42 -9.02
N PHE A 541 -13.94 20.41 -8.73
CA PHE A 541 -13.62 19.28 -9.59
C PHE A 541 -12.99 19.67 -10.94
N GLN A 542 -12.31 20.83 -11.02
CA GLN A 542 -11.35 21.12 -12.10
C GLN A 542 -10.13 20.19 -12.02
N ASP A 543 -9.22 20.28 -12.99
CA ASP A 543 -7.97 19.52 -12.88
C ASP A 543 -7.22 19.98 -11.63
N ILE A 544 -6.79 19.03 -10.80
CA ILE A 544 -6.16 19.35 -9.53
C ILE A 544 -4.80 20.02 -9.72
N SER A 545 -4.21 19.88 -10.92
CA SER A 545 -2.93 20.48 -11.30
C SER A 545 -3.07 21.84 -11.99
N ASP A 546 -4.30 22.35 -12.15
CA ASP A 546 -4.52 23.69 -12.69
C ASP A 546 -3.94 24.76 -11.74
N LYS A 547 -3.16 25.69 -12.30
CA LYS A 547 -2.61 26.83 -11.56
C LYS A 547 -3.69 27.88 -11.30
N THR A 548 -4.51 27.64 -10.28
CA THR A 548 -5.55 28.56 -9.82
C THR A 548 -5.10 29.25 -8.54
N VAL A 549 -5.25 30.58 -8.50
CA VAL A 549 -5.13 31.36 -7.26
C VAL A 549 -6.53 31.74 -6.81
N LEU A 550 -6.96 31.20 -5.67
CA LEU A 550 -8.25 31.53 -5.09
C LEU A 550 -8.10 32.75 -4.17
N ALA A 551 -8.79 33.83 -4.53
CA ALA A 551 -8.91 34.97 -3.63
C ALA A 551 -9.89 34.61 -2.49
N TRP A 552 -9.37 34.17 -1.35
CA TRP A 552 -10.13 33.89 -0.13
C TRP A 552 -10.65 35.20 0.50
N TYR A 553 -11.69 35.78 -0.11
CA TYR A 553 -12.34 37.02 0.30
C TYR A 553 -13.23 36.81 1.53
N ARG A 554 -13.42 37.84 2.37
CA ARG A 554 -14.36 37.80 3.50
C ARG A 554 -15.75 38.21 3.05
N ASP A 555 -16.75 37.40 3.35
CA ASP A 555 -18.16 37.71 3.08
C ASP A 555 -18.98 37.51 4.36
N ASP A 556 -19.29 38.62 5.03
CA ASP A 556 -20.00 38.63 6.31
C ASP A 556 -21.32 37.83 6.29
N LYS A 557 -22.01 37.81 5.14
CA LYS A 557 -23.28 37.06 5.00
C LYS A 557 -23.03 35.56 5.00
N ARG A 558 -22.00 35.10 4.30
CA ARG A 558 -21.60 33.68 4.28
C ARG A 558 -20.97 33.26 5.59
N ASP A 559 -20.23 34.13 6.25
CA ASP A 559 -19.62 33.85 7.54
C ASP A 559 -20.68 33.56 8.61
N GLY A 560 -21.83 34.26 8.57
CA GLY A 560 -23.00 33.92 9.38
C GLY A 560 -23.55 32.52 9.08
N MET A 561 -23.71 32.15 7.80
CA MET A 561 -24.18 30.82 7.40
C MET A 561 -23.21 29.70 7.76
N ARG A 562 -21.91 29.94 7.62
CA ARG A 562 -20.83 29.01 7.99
C ARG A 562 -20.79 28.81 9.51
N MET A 563 -20.92 29.89 10.28
CA MET A 563 -21.03 29.82 11.74
C MET A 563 -22.23 28.98 12.16
N GLU A 564 -23.42 29.28 11.62
CA GLU A 564 -24.64 28.52 11.92
C GLU A 564 -24.49 27.04 11.56
N PHE A 565 -23.87 26.74 10.42
CA PHE A 565 -23.57 25.37 10.00
C PHE A 565 -22.66 24.64 11.00
N LEU A 566 -21.55 25.26 11.41
CA LEU A 566 -20.64 24.65 12.39
C LEU A 566 -21.29 24.49 13.76
N CYS A 567 -22.11 25.45 14.21
CA CYS A 567 -22.90 25.31 15.43
C CYS A 567 -23.87 24.11 15.36
N LYS A 568 -24.51 23.87 14.21
CA LYS A 568 -25.35 22.68 13.99
C LYS A 568 -24.57 21.37 14.08
N VAL A 569 -23.34 21.35 13.57
CA VAL A 569 -22.44 20.18 13.72
C VAL A 569 -22.11 19.95 15.18
N ILE A 570 -21.74 20.99 15.93
CA ILE A 570 -21.41 20.91 17.37
C ILE A 570 -22.62 20.40 18.18
N THR A 571 -23.81 20.95 17.94
CA THR A 571 -25.05 20.49 18.57
C THR A 571 -25.28 19.00 18.31
N ALA A 572 -25.27 18.58 17.03
CA ALA A 572 -25.50 17.19 16.67
C ALA A 572 -24.42 16.24 17.19
N SER A 573 -23.16 16.68 17.28
CA SER A 573 -22.08 15.86 17.84
C SER A 573 -22.26 15.64 19.34
N ILE A 574 -22.65 16.68 20.09
CA ILE A 574 -22.87 16.59 21.55
C ILE A 574 -24.11 15.75 21.86
N GLU A 575 -25.20 15.93 21.12
CA GLU A 575 -26.40 15.09 21.25
C GLU A 575 -26.09 13.60 20.99
N ALA A 576 -25.25 13.29 19.99
CA ALA A 576 -24.85 11.92 19.69
C ALA A 576 -23.99 11.28 20.80
N ILE A 577 -23.23 12.09 21.55
CA ILE A 577 -22.44 11.63 22.69
C ILE A 577 -23.34 11.36 23.89
N HIS A 578 -24.26 12.28 24.18
CA HIS A 578 -25.19 12.13 25.29
C HIS A 578 -26.00 10.82 25.18
N GLN A 579 -26.48 10.49 23.98
CA GLN A 579 -27.18 9.22 23.71
C GLN A 579 -26.29 7.99 23.94
N LYS A 580 -24.98 8.09 23.75
CA LYS A 580 -24.02 6.99 23.97
C LYS A 580 -23.61 6.86 25.45
N GLU A 581 -23.50 7.98 26.15
CA GLU A 581 -23.20 8.01 27.59
C GLU A 581 -24.36 7.40 28.40
N GLU A 582 -25.62 7.70 28.04
CA GLU A 582 -26.79 7.01 28.59
C GLU A 582 -26.78 5.49 28.32
N ALA A 583 -26.15 5.07 27.21
CA ALA A 583 -25.97 3.67 26.84
C ALA A 583 -24.72 3.00 27.48
N GLY A 584 -23.95 3.73 28.29
CA GLY A 584 -22.75 3.24 28.97
C GLY A 584 -21.48 3.15 28.11
N ASP A 585 -21.47 3.74 26.91
CA ASP A 585 -20.35 3.77 25.96
C ASP A 585 -19.90 5.22 25.69
N ALA A 586 -19.44 5.91 26.74
CA ALA A 586 -18.99 7.29 26.62
C ALA A 586 -17.59 7.37 25.98
N CYS A 587 -17.48 8.02 24.81
CA CYS A 587 -16.20 8.27 24.15
C CYS A 587 -15.97 9.78 23.97
N ASP A 588 -15.37 10.43 24.99
CA ASP A 588 -14.98 11.85 24.97
C ASP A 588 -14.08 12.19 23.77
N ALA A 589 -13.30 11.22 23.26
CA ALA A 589 -12.41 11.41 22.13
C ALA A 589 -13.13 11.75 20.82
N GLU A 590 -14.34 11.22 20.59
CA GLU A 590 -15.11 11.54 19.37
C GLU A 590 -15.59 12.99 19.40
N ALA A 591 -16.00 13.49 20.57
CA ALA A 591 -16.40 14.88 20.81
C ALA A 591 -15.29 15.86 20.47
N VAL A 592 -14.11 15.59 21.04
CA VAL A 592 -12.91 16.40 20.86
C VAL A 592 -12.50 16.41 19.39
N ALA A 593 -12.57 15.26 18.71
CA ALA A 593 -12.25 15.16 17.29
C ALA A 593 -13.21 15.98 16.40
N TRP A 594 -14.52 15.95 16.66
CA TRP A 594 -15.49 16.77 15.92
C TRP A 594 -15.31 18.26 16.20
N MET A 595 -15.06 18.63 17.45
CA MET A 595 -14.78 20.03 17.79
C MET A 595 -13.49 20.52 17.10
N ALA A 596 -12.44 19.70 17.08
CA ALA A 596 -11.21 20.02 16.37
C ALA A 596 -11.46 20.25 14.88
N LYS A 597 -12.29 19.41 14.22
CA LYS A 597 -12.71 19.62 12.83
C LYS A 597 -13.45 20.94 12.63
N CYS A 598 -14.40 21.28 13.52
CA CYS A 598 -15.10 22.56 13.46
C CYS A 598 -14.14 23.76 13.62
N GLN A 599 -13.15 23.65 14.51
CA GLN A 599 -12.12 24.67 14.72
C GLN A 599 -11.17 24.83 13.52
N THR A 600 -10.80 23.74 12.86
CA THR A 600 -10.04 23.76 11.59
C THR A 600 -10.84 24.46 10.50
N MET A 601 -12.11 24.10 10.30
CA MET A 601 -12.97 24.74 9.31
C MET A 601 -13.16 26.24 9.61
N ALA A 602 -13.34 26.61 10.88
CA ALA A 602 -13.43 28.00 11.29
C ALA A 602 -12.13 28.78 11.00
N ALA A 603 -10.96 28.15 11.20
CA ALA A 603 -9.68 28.77 10.86
C ALA A 603 -9.57 29.05 9.35
N LEU A 604 -9.90 28.06 8.52
CA LEU A 604 -9.88 28.17 7.05
C LEU A 604 -10.84 29.25 6.55
N TRP A 605 -12.01 29.36 7.15
CA TRP A 605 -13.02 30.38 6.83
C TRP A 605 -12.84 31.71 7.56
N LYS A 606 -11.80 31.85 8.39
CA LYS A 606 -11.53 33.05 9.21
C LYS A 606 -12.72 33.45 10.12
N ILE A 607 -13.45 32.46 10.60
CA ILE A 607 -14.57 32.60 11.53
C ILE A 607 -14.06 32.68 12.97
N ASP A 608 -14.77 33.43 13.80
CA ASP A 608 -14.48 33.58 15.21
C ASP A 608 -14.60 32.24 15.97
N LYS A 609 -13.44 31.71 16.39
CA LYS A 609 -13.31 30.46 17.12
C LYS A 609 -13.92 30.51 18.52
N ASP A 610 -13.97 31.70 19.14
CA ASP A 610 -14.48 31.88 20.50
C ASP A 610 -15.99 31.67 20.55
N LYS A 611 -16.72 32.14 19.53
CA LYS A 611 -18.17 31.90 19.37
C LYS A 611 -18.50 30.41 19.26
N LEU A 612 -17.68 29.62 18.59
CA LEU A 612 -17.87 28.17 18.50
C LEU A 612 -17.64 27.49 19.87
N ARG A 613 -16.65 27.94 20.65
CA ARG A 613 -16.42 27.43 22.02
C ARG A 613 -17.57 27.79 22.95
N ILE A 614 -18.08 29.02 22.86
CA ILE A 614 -19.27 29.45 23.61
C ILE A 614 -20.45 28.55 23.28
N HIS A 615 -20.69 28.27 21.98
CA HIS A 615 -21.76 27.36 21.57
C HIS A 615 -21.53 25.92 22.06
N GLN A 616 -20.29 25.43 22.06
CA GLN A 616 -19.95 24.11 22.61
C GLN A 616 -20.28 24.01 24.10
N VAL A 617 -19.83 24.98 24.90
CA VAL A 617 -20.11 25.03 26.36
C VAL A 617 -21.61 25.15 26.60
N TYR A 618 -22.30 25.99 25.84
CA TYR A 618 -23.77 26.09 25.88
C TYR A 618 -24.44 24.73 25.64
N GLN A 619 -24.03 23.98 24.61
CA GLN A 619 -24.59 22.67 24.31
C GLN A 619 -24.28 21.63 25.39
N LEU A 620 -23.10 21.67 26.00
CA LEU A 620 -22.75 20.77 27.11
C LEU A 620 -23.64 21.02 28.33
N TYR A 621 -23.84 22.28 28.73
CA TYR A 621 -24.80 22.60 29.80
C TYR A 621 -26.24 22.24 29.42
N VAL A 622 -26.65 22.44 28.17
CA VAL A 622 -27.99 22.01 27.72
C VAL A 622 -28.17 20.51 27.87
N ASN A 623 -27.15 19.68 27.66
CA ASN A 623 -27.21 18.22 27.80
C ASN A 623 -26.82 17.71 29.21
N GLY A 624 -26.63 18.60 30.19
CA GLY A 624 -26.30 18.23 31.57
C GLY A 624 -24.84 17.80 31.81
N LEU A 625 -23.94 18.05 30.85
CA LEU A 625 -22.51 17.69 30.90
C LEU A 625 -21.67 18.82 31.52
N ASP A 626 -22.07 19.29 32.70
CA ASP A 626 -21.57 20.52 33.33
C ASP A 626 -20.08 20.49 33.61
N ARG A 627 -19.56 19.37 34.14
CA ARG A 627 -18.13 19.21 34.42
C ARG A 627 -17.27 19.43 33.16
N GLN A 628 -17.68 18.85 32.04
CA GLN A 628 -16.97 19.02 30.76
C GLN A 628 -17.12 20.46 30.25
N ALA A 629 -18.28 21.07 30.45
CA ALA A 629 -18.54 22.47 30.09
C ALA A 629 -17.61 23.44 30.86
N ASP A 630 -17.38 23.17 32.14
CA ASP A 630 -16.50 23.97 33.00
C ASP A 630 -15.02 23.86 32.62
N GLU A 631 -14.53 22.67 32.29
CA GLU A 631 -13.16 22.48 31.79
C GLU A 631 -12.88 23.30 30.53
N ILE A 632 -13.84 23.34 29.60
CA ILE A 632 -13.71 24.09 28.34
C ILE A 632 -13.92 25.59 28.55
N SER A 633 -14.72 25.99 29.55
CA SER A 633 -15.01 27.40 29.85
C SER A 633 -13.75 28.21 30.15
N MET A 634 -12.71 27.58 30.69
CA MET A 634 -11.42 28.23 30.97
C MET A 634 -10.71 28.77 29.71
N ALA A 635 -11.03 28.23 28.54
CA ALA A 635 -10.41 28.61 27.26
C ALA A 635 -11.21 29.69 26.49
N ILE A 636 -12.29 30.22 27.08
CA ILE A 636 -13.15 31.23 26.46
C ILE A 636 -12.68 32.63 26.83
N ASN A 637 -12.52 33.49 25.82
CA ASN A 637 -12.09 34.87 26.05
C ASN A 637 -13.27 35.79 26.41
N ASN A 638 -14.41 35.64 25.71
CA ASN A 638 -15.60 36.46 25.94
C ASN A 638 -16.56 35.82 26.94
N THR A 639 -16.23 35.95 28.23
CA THR A 639 -17.03 35.43 29.35
C THR A 639 -18.40 36.09 29.48
N GLU A 640 -18.54 37.35 29.07
CA GLU A 640 -19.83 38.06 29.05
C GLU A 640 -20.78 37.40 28.04
N SER A 641 -20.34 37.17 26.80
CA SER A 641 -21.15 36.50 25.78
C SER A 641 -21.48 35.05 26.15
N LEU A 642 -20.58 34.38 26.87
CA LEU A 642 -20.86 33.06 27.43
C LEU A 642 -22.00 33.14 28.45
N ALA A 643 -21.92 34.06 29.41
CA ALA A 643 -22.94 34.22 30.44
C ALA A 643 -24.31 34.56 29.87
N VAL A 644 -24.37 35.46 28.88
CA VAL A 644 -25.61 35.77 28.16
C VAL A 644 -26.21 34.53 27.50
N SER A 645 -25.38 33.65 26.93
CA SER A 645 -25.83 32.41 26.28
C SER A 645 -26.31 31.35 27.29
N LEU A 646 -25.74 31.33 28.49
CA LEU A 646 -26.04 30.34 29.54
C LEU A 646 -27.19 30.75 30.47
N LEU A 647 -27.49 32.05 30.59
CA LEU A 647 -28.57 32.55 31.44
C LEU A 647 -29.94 31.86 31.19
N PRO A 648 -30.36 31.65 29.92
CA PRO A 648 -31.61 30.95 29.65
C PRO A 648 -31.59 29.46 30.06
N VAL A 649 -30.42 28.83 30.05
CA VAL A 649 -30.24 27.42 30.49
C VAL A 649 -30.44 27.32 32.00
N ALA A 650 -29.79 28.19 32.77
CA ALA A 650 -29.96 28.25 34.21
C ALA A 650 -31.41 28.56 34.60
N GLY A 651 -32.03 29.54 33.93
CA GLY A 651 -33.44 29.89 34.16
C GLY A 651 -34.35 28.70 33.92
N ARG A 652 -34.09 27.93 32.86
CA ARG A 652 -34.89 26.75 32.56
C ARG A 652 -34.72 25.61 33.56
N ARG A 653 -33.50 25.33 34.02
CA ARG A 653 -33.26 24.34 35.09
C ARG A 653 -34.01 24.71 36.37
N MET A 654 -34.00 26.00 36.71
CA MET A 654 -34.76 26.53 37.85
C MET A 654 -36.28 26.39 37.68
N MET A 655 -36.80 26.65 36.48
CA MET A 655 -38.22 26.44 36.18
C MET A 655 -38.61 24.95 36.27
N ILE A 656 -37.75 24.04 35.81
CA ILE A 656 -37.97 22.60 35.92
C ILE A 656 -38.05 22.18 37.38
N TYR A 657 -37.09 22.61 38.20
CA TYR A 657 -37.11 22.35 39.64
C TYR A 657 -38.42 22.83 40.27
N LEU A 658 -38.79 24.10 40.06
CA LEU A 658 -40.02 24.68 40.60
C LEU A 658 -41.27 23.89 40.19
N SER A 659 -41.33 23.40 38.94
CA SER A 659 -42.46 22.60 38.44
C SER A 659 -42.56 21.20 39.05
N GLN A 660 -41.46 20.66 39.57
CA GLN A 660 -41.41 19.34 40.22
C GLN A 660 -41.65 19.43 41.73
N THR A 661 -41.50 20.63 42.33
CA THR A 661 -41.74 20.85 43.75
C THR A 661 -43.25 20.78 44.08
N PRO A 662 -43.66 20.01 45.11
CA PRO A 662 -45.07 19.83 45.46
C PRO A 662 -45.78 21.13 45.93
N SER A 663 -45.03 22.15 46.35
CA SER A 663 -45.53 23.46 46.77
C SER A 663 -45.16 24.60 45.81
N LEU A 664 -45.36 24.39 44.50
CA LEU A 664 -45.09 25.37 43.43
C LEU A 664 -45.54 26.80 43.78
N LEU A 665 -46.78 26.98 44.28
CA LEU A 665 -47.34 28.29 44.59
C LEU A 665 -46.59 29.01 45.72
N GLU A 666 -46.11 28.25 46.71
CA GLU A 666 -45.38 28.76 47.87
C GLU A 666 -43.96 29.18 47.46
N GLN A 667 -43.25 28.33 46.72
CA GLN A 667 -41.90 28.64 46.25
C GLN A 667 -41.88 29.78 45.23
N VAL A 668 -42.85 29.83 44.31
CA VAL A 668 -42.97 30.95 43.35
C VAL A 668 -43.32 32.27 44.07
N SER A 669 -44.08 32.24 45.16
CA SER A 669 -44.38 33.45 45.94
C SER A 669 -43.16 34.04 46.68
N ARG A 670 -42.11 33.23 46.88
CA ARG A 670 -40.86 33.63 47.54
C ARG A 670 -39.83 34.20 46.57
N ILE A 671 -40.11 34.13 45.27
CA ILE A 671 -39.24 34.64 44.21
C ILE A 671 -39.80 36.00 43.72
N SER A 672 -38.91 36.90 43.29
CA SER A 672 -39.28 38.22 42.76
C SER A 672 -40.23 38.11 41.55
N PRO A 673 -41.30 38.92 41.46
CA PRO A 673 -42.23 38.92 40.33
C PRO A 673 -41.54 39.10 38.96
N SER A 674 -40.46 39.88 38.91
CA SER A 674 -39.66 40.09 37.70
C SER A 674 -38.97 38.81 37.22
N LEU A 675 -38.47 38.00 38.16
CA LEU A 675 -37.85 36.71 37.83
C LEU A 675 -38.91 35.70 37.41
N THR A 676 -40.04 35.62 38.10
CA THR A 676 -41.17 34.75 37.70
C THR A 676 -41.63 35.05 36.27
N HIS A 677 -41.82 36.33 35.94
CA HIS A 677 -42.18 36.75 34.58
C HIS A 677 -41.10 36.38 33.54
N TYR A 678 -39.81 36.51 33.87
CA TYR A 678 -38.73 36.05 32.99
C TYR A 678 -38.80 34.53 32.75
N LEU A 679 -38.94 33.73 33.81
CA LEU A 679 -39.00 32.27 33.74
C LEU A 679 -40.21 31.78 32.92
N GLU A 680 -41.37 32.44 33.03
CA GLU A 680 -42.57 32.16 32.24
C GLU A 680 -42.38 32.47 30.74
N GLN A 681 -41.55 33.46 30.41
CA GLN A 681 -41.25 33.85 29.03
C GLN A 681 -40.18 32.98 28.35
N LEU A 682 -39.47 32.13 29.10
CA LEU A 682 -38.44 31.22 28.56
C LEU A 682 -39.08 30.10 27.71
N ASN A 683 -39.21 30.35 26.41
CA ASN A 683 -39.70 29.38 25.45
C ASN A 683 -38.55 28.59 24.81
N ILE A 684 -37.84 27.79 25.60
CA ILE A 684 -36.80 26.88 25.11
C ILE A 684 -37.39 25.48 24.99
N GLN A 685 -37.53 25.01 23.75
CA GLN A 685 -37.81 23.60 23.44
C GLN A 685 -36.51 22.80 23.59
N CYS A 686 -36.12 22.44 24.82
CA CYS A 686 -35.09 21.43 25.04
C CYS A 686 -35.61 20.37 26.00
N VAL A 687 -35.57 19.12 25.53
CA VAL A 687 -36.19 17.93 26.14
C VAL A 687 -35.28 17.29 27.19
N ILE A 688 -34.00 17.67 27.23
CA ILE A 688 -32.95 16.97 27.99
C ILE A 688 -32.35 17.92 29.04
N MET A 689 -33.09 18.34 30.06
CA MET A 689 -32.52 19.16 31.16
C MET A 689 -32.82 18.56 32.54
N SER A 690 -33.27 17.31 32.61
CA SER A 690 -33.78 16.68 33.83
C SER A 690 -32.73 15.88 34.63
N THR A 691 -31.46 15.88 34.24
CA THR A 691 -30.41 15.04 34.86
C THR A 691 -29.38 15.80 35.68
N SER A 692 -29.36 17.14 35.64
CA SER A 692 -28.40 17.97 36.40
C SER A 692 -28.77 18.06 37.89
N SER A 693 -27.80 17.91 38.79
CA SER A 693 -28.01 18.08 40.23
C SER A 693 -28.37 19.53 40.59
N HIS A 694 -28.98 19.71 41.77
CA HIS A 694 -29.26 21.04 42.31
C HIS A 694 -27.97 21.83 42.52
N ASP A 695 -26.91 21.20 43.05
CA ASP A 695 -25.59 21.82 43.24
C ASP A 695 -25.00 22.35 41.93
N ALA A 696 -25.06 21.57 40.85
CA ALA A 696 -24.58 22.01 39.54
C ALA A 696 -25.38 23.21 38.99
N THR A 697 -26.68 23.27 39.31
CA THR A 697 -27.52 24.42 38.93
C THR A 697 -27.18 25.67 39.73
N ILE A 698 -26.89 25.53 41.03
CA ILE A 698 -26.42 26.63 41.88
C ILE A 698 -25.06 27.15 41.38
N GLU A 699 -24.11 26.25 41.09
CA GLU A 699 -22.79 26.61 40.57
C GLU A 699 -22.89 27.38 39.24
N LEU A 700 -23.76 26.94 38.33
CA LEU A 700 -24.03 27.65 37.08
C LEU A 700 -24.57 29.07 37.34
N ILE A 701 -25.53 29.24 38.25
CA ILE A 701 -26.09 30.55 38.60
C ILE A 701 -25.01 31.47 39.21
N GLN A 702 -24.19 30.94 40.12
CA GLN A 702 -23.06 31.68 40.69
C GLN A 702 -22.03 32.08 39.64
N LYS A 703 -21.80 31.25 38.63
CA LYS A 703 -20.91 31.56 37.50
C LYS A 703 -21.48 32.68 36.63
N LEU A 704 -22.78 32.65 36.33
CA LEU A 704 -23.47 33.70 35.59
C LEU A 704 -23.37 35.06 36.28
N ALA A 705 -23.63 35.11 37.58
CA ALA A 705 -23.55 36.33 38.38
C ALA A 705 -22.14 36.93 38.41
N ARG A 706 -21.09 36.09 38.31
CA ARG A 706 -19.68 36.52 38.23
C ARG A 706 -19.28 37.04 36.85
N TYR A 707 -19.84 36.49 35.78
CA TYR A 707 -19.42 36.78 34.41
C TYR A 707 -20.21 37.89 33.72
N LEU A 708 -21.43 38.19 34.19
CA LEU A 708 -22.20 39.34 33.73
C LEU A 708 -21.73 40.61 34.45
N PRO A 709 -21.30 41.66 33.73
CA PRO A 709 -20.96 42.94 34.36
C PRO A 709 -22.22 43.68 34.81
N GLU A 710 -22.10 44.53 35.84
CA GLU A 710 -23.22 45.32 36.39
C GLU A 710 -23.91 46.22 35.36
N THR A 711 -23.19 46.59 34.29
CA THR A 711 -23.67 47.42 33.19
C THR A 711 -24.54 46.66 32.19
N HIS A 712 -24.55 45.33 32.23
CA HIS A 712 -25.31 44.52 31.27
C HIS A 712 -26.80 44.48 31.65
N LYS A 713 -27.68 44.57 30.63
CA LYS A 713 -29.14 44.59 30.81
C LYS A 713 -29.70 43.37 31.57
N ASP A 714 -29.06 42.22 31.42
CA ASP A 714 -29.50 40.95 32.01
C ASP A 714 -28.83 40.66 33.37
N TYR A 715 -27.93 41.54 33.84
CA TYR A 715 -27.26 41.40 35.14
C TYR A 715 -28.26 41.30 36.29
N HIS A 716 -29.31 42.14 36.27
CA HIS A 716 -30.33 42.13 37.30
C HIS A 716 -31.07 40.79 37.39
N ILE A 717 -31.35 40.15 36.25
CA ILE A 717 -31.99 38.82 36.23
C ILE A 717 -31.06 37.76 36.84
N ALA A 718 -29.77 37.79 36.50
CA ALA A 718 -28.80 36.86 37.08
C ALA A 718 -28.66 37.01 38.60
N GLN A 719 -28.72 38.25 39.13
CA GLN A 719 -28.73 38.50 40.57
C GLN A 719 -30.00 37.98 41.25
N LEU A 720 -31.18 38.23 40.66
CA LEU A 720 -32.43 37.69 41.19
C LEU A 720 -32.43 36.16 41.21
N MET A 721 -31.80 35.51 40.23
CA MET A 721 -31.63 34.05 40.22
C MET A 721 -30.67 33.57 41.32
N LEU A 722 -29.59 34.31 41.56
CA LEU A 722 -28.64 34.03 42.64
C LEU A 722 -29.32 34.14 44.00
N ASP A 723 -30.07 35.21 44.23
CA ASP A 723 -30.86 35.40 45.47
C ASP A 723 -31.87 34.28 45.68
N ALA A 724 -32.43 33.72 44.60
CA ALA A 724 -33.41 32.65 44.66
C ALA A 724 -32.80 31.24 44.79
N THR A 725 -31.48 31.10 44.91
CA THR A 725 -30.82 29.78 45.08
C THR A 725 -31.21 29.04 46.36
N PHE A 726 -31.70 29.75 47.40
CA PHE A 726 -32.18 29.13 48.64
C PHE A 726 -33.28 28.09 48.42
N ILE A 727 -34.03 28.16 47.31
CA ILE A 727 -35.11 27.20 47.00
C ILE A 727 -34.57 25.77 46.90
N TYR A 728 -33.31 25.60 46.51
CA TYR A 728 -32.67 24.29 46.36
C TYR A 728 -32.18 23.72 47.69
N GLU A 729 -32.00 24.55 48.73
CA GLU A 729 -31.44 24.17 50.03
C GLU A 729 -32.48 23.54 50.96
N GLU A 730 -33.79 23.67 50.68
CA GLU A 730 -34.88 23.21 51.56
C GLU A 730 -35.18 21.70 51.51
N HIS A 731 -34.43 20.91 50.74
CA HIS A 731 -34.60 19.46 50.61
C HIS A 731 -33.35 18.62 50.94
N LEU A 732 -32.40 19.20 51.69
CA LEU A 732 -31.32 18.47 52.35
C LEU A 732 -31.76 17.86 53.69
#